data_AF-A0A348VZV9-F1
#
_entry.id   AF-A0A348VZV9-F1
#
_cell.length_a   1.000
_cell.length_b   1.000
_cell.length_c   1.000
_cell.angle_alpha   90.00
_cell.angle_beta   90.00
_cell.angle_gamma   90.00
#
_symmetry.space_group_name_H-M   'P 1'
#
loop_
_entity.id
_entity.type
_entity.pdbx_description
1 polymer ?
#
loop_
_entity_poly.entity_id
_entity_poly.type
_entity_poly.pdbx_seq_one_letter_code
_entity_poly.pdbx_strand_id
1 'polypeptide(L)'
;MKKSKILAVAALGSLILTGCGNNNNNSSSTNTSSSTGGNSSTTTPVSSSTVVETIVVSISGPSEIDTAATNPQIQLEVSVTGTQNTAVTWSSNSTLVTVENGLVTYVGEPLSIDITVGITATSVANTEKSATKTITLKRKKSVGQVGKLTSQMLEDLGNASITVNGTLTDHYKDFTSPGQPETTHNYGMKVEMEQDAWKGSYWVTRNGVEGTHNETSYSKGKTDGLVDANGKSGHALVQKYIDKDNKVASKEDVNYAGYYNLWEENHLWNHIAQLDVNKFKLSDNGDKYEYTIDQTSETDLYLMTYLSYSLTPILSDTLFELSITCDNEKITSLSASTEVLYYGSSDGTAKDADSASWTTIDLTFDNIGTTKVPDITPYAATEYTSLLQTAIDKMKGVKNYTFKAVDTSTYTASSDESSYMRNQGVANKKLPTSSATGSAGLDGYVTADAILLKRTIAYTSYMDDPYGIEWTGYKDNKDGTYDYFAYDASNQALAGKRQYTADMFDRMPQFNFSAEVFGEPSISTVAGVTSYTFTLRDSAINNQIAPQVSAHSNASNSSANVDTSLSITVDSEGNLLKTVYPYELNSGAYVGYITTTYSNVGTTALDDDTFDNYRPRVVAADWSGFDGEYETAYNSGYTNATADVVLNKMFGDKSSSFPIPQDFRDVFGDSFSLKVSLDYNSNGRASVGFNLSSVKLDSNHRITDWTELMAAFGEIVSAKGYERLSGDRYEKDTQSSKYASFANEDADILIRFENLGYRTIYMNAYKLSEY
;
A
#
# COMPACT_ATOMS: atom_id res chain seq x y z
N MET A 1 -4.87 6.81 -19.70
CA MET A 1 -3.64 6.13 -19.24
C MET A 1 -4.01 5.13 -18.15
N LYS A 2 -3.95 3.84 -18.47
CA LYS A 2 -4.03 2.80 -17.45
C LYS A 2 -2.70 2.79 -16.72
N LYS A 3 -2.68 3.01 -15.39
CA LYS A 3 -1.59 2.47 -14.58
C LYS A 3 -1.77 0.95 -14.62
N SER A 4 -1.22 0.32 -15.65
CA SER A 4 -1.15 -1.13 -15.71
C SER A 4 -0.23 -1.57 -14.59
N LYS A 5 -0.84 -2.22 -13.59
CA LYS A 5 -0.13 -3.02 -12.62
C LYS A 5 0.84 -3.94 -13.34
N ILE A 6 2.01 -4.07 -12.74
CA ILE A 6 2.97 -5.16 -12.92
C ILE A 6 2.18 -6.46 -13.13
N LEU A 7 2.19 -6.98 -14.36
CA LEU A 7 1.66 -8.31 -14.64
C LEU A 7 2.63 -9.30 -13.99
N ALA A 8 2.18 -9.95 -12.91
CA ALA A 8 2.78 -11.21 -12.50
C ALA A 8 2.52 -12.22 -13.63
N VAL A 9 3.57 -12.57 -14.38
CA VAL A 9 3.51 -13.67 -15.34
C VAL A 9 3.31 -14.96 -14.54
N ALA A 10 2.19 -15.63 -14.81
CA ALA A 10 1.84 -16.89 -14.17
C ALA A 10 2.78 -18.00 -14.68
N ALA A 11 3.72 -18.44 -13.83
CA ALA A 11 4.42 -19.70 -14.05
C ALA A 11 3.44 -20.86 -13.78
N LEU A 12 3.00 -21.53 -14.87
CA LEU A 12 2.25 -22.78 -14.81
C LEU A 12 3.14 -23.90 -14.27
N GLY A 13 3.14 -24.09 -12.95
CA GLY A 13 3.75 -25.21 -12.26
C GLY A 13 2.74 -26.34 -12.03
N SER A 14 2.91 -27.45 -12.76
CA SER A 14 2.12 -28.67 -12.66
C SER A 14 2.03 -29.21 -11.22
N LEU A 15 0.80 -29.35 -10.73
CA LEU A 15 0.45 -29.98 -9.46
C LEU A 15 0.59 -31.52 -9.60
N ILE A 16 1.68 -32.10 -9.10
CA ILE A 16 1.74 -33.56 -8.88
C ILE A 16 1.33 -33.83 -7.43
N LEU A 17 0.08 -34.25 -7.27
CA LEU A 17 -0.40 -34.94 -6.08
C LEU A 17 0.39 -36.25 -5.90
N THR A 18 1.20 -36.35 -4.86
CA THR A 18 1.63 -37.67 -4.34
C THR A 18 1.10 -37.80 -2.93
N GLY A 19 0.09 -38.66 -2.79
CA GLY A 19 -0.51 -39.02 -1.51
C GLY A 19 0.24 -40.14 -0.80
N CYS A 20 -0.21 -40.33 0.44
CA CYS A 20 -0.09 -41.49 1.31
C CYS A 20 1.17 -41.63 2.18
N GLY A 21 0.94 -41.35 3.46
CA GLY A 21 1.10 -42.38 4.50
C GLY A 21 2.24 -42.13 5.46
N ASN A 22 1.93 -41.62 6.65
CA ASN A 22 2.83 -41.81 7.78
C ASN A 22 2.14 -42.60 8.89
N ASN A 23 2.69 -43.80 9.06
CA ASN A 23 2.38 -44.76 10.10
C ASN A 23 2.81 -44.24 11.46
N ASN A 24 2.00 -44.59 12.46
CA ASN A 24 2.40 -44.76 13.84
C ASN A 24 3.79 -45.41 13.96
N ASN A 25 4.68 -44.83 14.77
CA ASN A 25 5.27 -45.62 15.84
C ASN A 25 5.81 -44.75 16.99
N ASN A 26 5.15 -44.96 18.12
CA ASN A 26 5.58 -44.68 19.47
C ASN A 26 6.90 -45.41 19.78
N SER A 27 7.85 -44.73 20.43
CA SER A 27 8.76 -45.39 21.38
C SER A 27 9.30 -44.38 22.38
N SER A 28 8.83 -44.56 23.60
CA SER A 28 9.29 -44.00 24.86
C SER A 28 10.75 -44.34 25.15
N SER A 29 11.47 -43.42 25.79
CA SER A 29 12.54 -43.79 26.72
C SER A 29 12.48 -42.94 27.99
N THR A 30 12.12 -43.60 29.07
CA THR A 30 12.30 -43.19 30.47
C THR A 30 13.66 -43.69 30.97
N ASN A 31 14.36 -42.89 31.79
CA ASN A 31 15.06 -43.29 33.02
C ASN A 31 15.68 -42.04 33.65
N THR A 32 15.22 -41.50 34.78
CA THR A 32 15.32 -41.92 36.20
C THR A 32 16.73 -41.86 36.82
N SER A 33 16.72 -41.53 38.12
CA SER A 33 17.77 -41.48 39.16
C SER A 33 18.48 -40.12 39.35
N SER A 34 18.69 -39.60 40.56
CA SER A 34 18.36 -40.01 41.93
C SER A 34 18.63 -38.84 42.88
N SER A 35 17.84 -38.74 43.97
CA SER A 35 18.05 -37.80 45.07
C SER A 35 18.92 -38.41 46.17
N THR A 36 19.94 -37.70 46.64
CA THR A 36 20.47 -37.82 48.02
C THR A 36 20.84 -36.43 48.53
N GLY A 37 20.41 -36.11 49.75
CA GLY A 37 20.56 -34.79 50.36
C GLY A 37 21.81 -34.62 51.22
N GLY A 38 22.11 -33.37 51.58
CA GLY A 38 23.07 -33.05 52.66
C GLY A 38 23.66 -31.63 52.66
N ASN A 39 22.97 -30.72 53.36
CA ASN A 39 23.49 -29.64 54.22
C ASN A 39 24.18 -28.36 53.65
N SER A 40 23.42 -27.26 53.73
CA SER A 40 23.74 -25.86 54.10
C SER A 40 25.18 -25.32 53.98
N SER A 41 25.34 -24.28 53.15
CA SER A 41 25.93 -22.99 53.57
C SER A 41 25.65 -21.88 52.55
N THR A 42 25.28 -20.72 53.07
CA THR A 42 24.87 -19.50 52.38
C THR A 42 26.00 -18.87 51.57
N THR A 43 25.80 -18.76 50.25
CA THR A 43 26.42 -17.72 49.41
C THR A 43 25.35 -17.12 48.51
N THR A 44 25.18 -15.81 48.58
CA THR A 44 24.35 -15.01 47.69
C THR A 44 24.81 -15.19 46.24
N PRO A 45 23.96 -15.63 45.30
CA PRO A 45 24.32 -15.57 43.90
C PRO A 45 24.14 -14.13 43.42
N VAL A 46 25.24 -13.57 42.92
CA VAL A 46 25.25 -12.43 42.03
C VAL A 46 24.25 -12.71 40.91
N SER A 47 23.27 -11.83 40.71
CA SER A 47 22.41 -11.83 39.53
C SER A 47 23.29 -11.71 38.29
N SER A 48 23.62 -12.84 37.67
CA SER A 48 24.05 -12.85 36.28
C SER A 48 22.81 -12.55 35.45
N SER A 49 22.65 -11.30 35.05
CA SER A 49 21.81 -10.96 33.91
C SER A 49 22.33 -11.73 32.69
N THR A 50 21.75 -12.89 32.42
CA THR A 50 21.92 -13.56 31.12
C THR A 50 21.32 -12.63 30.08
N VAL A 51 22.19 -11.89 29.40
CA VAL A 51 21.89 -11.36 28.08
C VAL A 51 21.51 -12.58 27.24
N VAL A 52 20.25 -12.67 26.82
CA VAL A 52 19.86 -13.63 25.78
C VAL A 52 20.52 -13.13 24.51
N GLU A 53 21.72 -13.64 24.20
CA GLU A 53 22.40 -13.31 22.96
C GLU A 53 21.53 -13.75 21.78
N THR A 54 21.08 -12.79 20.99
CA THR A 54 20.25 -13.06 19.83
C THR A 54 21.15 -13.58 18.72
N ILE A 55 20.86 -14.79 18.21
CA ILE A 55 21.60 -15.36 17.08
C ILE A 55 21.37 -14.48 15.84
N VAL A 56 22.47 -14.09 15.18
CA VAL A 56 22.46 -13.29 13.94
C VAL A 56 23.25 -14.04 12.88
N VAL A 57 22.73 -14.04 11.65
CA VAL A 57 23.38 -14.61 10.45
C VAL A 57 23.58 -13.49 9.43
N SER A 58 24.72 -13.46 8.75
CA SER A 58 24.98 -12.52 7.64
C SER A 58 25.82 -13.19 6.56
N ILE A 59 25.59 -12.82 5.29
CA ILE A 59 26.37 -13.30 4.14
C ILE A 59 27.10 -12.12 3.48
N SER A 60 28.36 -12.32 3.09
CA SER A 60 29.17 -11.40 2.30
C SER A 60 29.83 -12.10 1.12
N GLY A 61 30.31 -11.34 0.13
CA GLY A 61 30.99 -11.87 -1.04
C GLY A 61 30.58 -11.17 -2.34
N PRO A 62 31.07 -11.65 -3.50
CA PRO A 62 30.67 -11.14 -4.81
C PRO A 62 29.17 -11.32 -5.06
N SER A 63 28.61 -10.48 -5.93
CA SER A 63 27.18 -10.49 -6.29
C SER A 63 26.94 -10.81 -7.76
N GLU A 64 27.96 -11.18 -8.52
CA GLU A 64 27.84 -11.47 -9.96
C GLU A 64 28.63 -12.72 -10.35
N ILE A 65 28.07 -13.51 -11.27
CA ILE A 65 28.75 -14.64 -11.93
C ILE A 65 28.70 -14.40 -13.44
N ASP A 66 29.86 -14.27 -14.08
CA ASP A 66 29.95 -14.32 -15.55
C ASP A 66 29.81 -15.78 -16.01
N THR A 67 28.67 -16.11 -16.62
CA THR A 67 28.40 -17.48 -17.07
C THR A 67 29.27 -17.91 -18.26
N ALA A 68 29.98 -16.98 -18.91
CA ALA A 68 30.90 -17.29 -20.00
C ALA A 68 32.31 -17.67 -19.53
N ALA A 69 32.61 -17.51 -18.23
CA ALA A 69 33.92 -17.84 -17.68
C ALA A 69 34.22 -19.35 -17.77
N THR A 70 35.50 -19.72 -17.85
CA THR A 70 35.94 -21.13 -17.93
C THR A 70 35.54 -21.96 -16.70
N ASN A 71 35.24 -21.31 -15.57
CA ASN A 71 34.70 -21.95 -14.37
C ASN A 71 33.81 -20.93 -13.62
N PRO A 72 32.51 -20.84 -13.97
CA PRO A 72 31.62 -19.79 -13.48
C PRO A 72 31.16 -20.09 -12.04
N GLN A 73 31.92 -19.60 -11.06
CA GLN A 73 31.66 -19.78 -9.64
C GLN A 73 32.14 -18.59 -8.81
N ILE A 74 31.52 -18.39 -7.65
CA ILE A 74 31.95 -17.42 -6.63
C ILE A 74 31.90 -18.03 -5.24
N GLN A 75 32.71 -17.49 -4.32
CA GLN A 75 32.70 -17.88 -2.92
C GLN A 75 31.97 -16.81 -2.09
N LEU A 76 30.97 -17.26 -1.32
CA LEU A 76 30.32 -16.46 -0.29
C LEU A 76 30.90 -16.82 1.08
N GLU A 77 30.93 -15.81 1.96
CA GLU A 77 31.33 -15.95 3.35
C GLU A 77 30.09 -15.75 4.24
N VAL A 78 29.99 -16.54 5.32
CA VAL A 78 28.90 -16.46 6.28
C VAL A 78 29.44 -16.20 7.68
N SER A 79 28.78 -15.30 8.40
CA SER A 79 29.05 -15.04 9.81
C SER A 79 27.82 -15.39 10.65
N VAL A 80 28.03 -16.13 11.74
CA VAL A 80 27.00 -16.48 12.72
C VAL A 80 27.50 -16.06 14.10
N THR A 81 26.77 -15.16 14.76
CA THR A 81 27.11 -14.67 16.11
C THR A 81 26.01 -15.02 17.12
N GLY A 82 26.30 -14.91 18.42
CA GLY A 82 25.33 -15.21 19.49
C GLY A 82 25.15 -16.71 19.78
N THR A 83 26.01 -17.55 19.22
CA THR A 83 26.04 -19.00 19.45
C THR A 83 27.46 -19.54 19.26
N GLN A 84 27.80 -20.62 19.98
CA GLN A 84 29.04 -21.36 19.76
C GLN A 84 28.97 -22.25 18.51
N ASN A 85 27.76 -22.67 18.10
CA ASN A 85 27.58 -23.46 16.89
C ASN A 85 27.33 -22.52 15.69
N THR A 86 28.40 -22.23 14.95
CA THR A 86 28.38 -21.33 13.79
C THR A 86 28.09 -22.04 12.46
N ALA A 87 27.69 -23.33 12.50
CA ALA A 87 27.37 -24.07 11.29
C ALA A 87 26.08 -23.55 10.63
N VAL A 88 26.04 -23.62 9.30
CA VAL A 88 24.86 -23.25 8.50
C VAL A 88 24.53 -24.31 7.47
N THR A 89 23.27 -24.36 7.07
CA THR A 89 22.82 -25.05 5.86
C THR A 89 22.63 -24.03 4.74
N TRP A 90 23.08 -24.37 3.54
CA TRP A 90 22.96 -23.51 2.36
C TRP A 90 21.84 -23.99 1.45
N SER A 91 21.11 -23.05 0.84
CA SER A 91 20.11 -23.33 -0.20
C SER A 91 20.07 -22.23 -1.26
N SER A 92 19.43 -22.53 -2.39
CA SER A 92 19.21 -21.61 -3.50
C SER A 92 17.72 -21.61 -3.87
N ASN A 93 17.18 -20.47 -4.28
CA ASN A 93 15.83 -20.38 -4.86
C ASN A 93 15.79 -20.72 -6.36
N SER A 94 16.93 -21.03 -6.98
CA SER A 94 17.06 -21.33 -8.41
C SER A 94 17.87 -22.60 -8.65
N THR A 95 17.45 -23.37 -9.65
CA THR A 95 18.15 -24.58 -10.13
C THR A 95 19.33 -24.28 -11.05
N LEU A 96 19.53 -23.02 -11.44
CA LEU A 96 20.65 -22.60 -12.29
C LEU A 96 22.00 -22.62 -11.57
N VAL A 97 21.99 -22.72 -10.24
CA VAL A 97 23.19 -22.73 -9.40
C VAL A 97 23.11 -23.84 -8.36
N THR A 98 24.26 -24.40 -8.02
CA THR A 98 24.45 -25.21 -6.82
C THR A 98 25.20 -24.41 -5.77
N VAL A 99 24.93 -24.68 -4.49
CA VAL A 99 25.67 -24.06 -3.38
C VAL A 99 26.13 -25.11 -2.39
N GLU A 100 27.44 -25.20 -2.19
CA GLU A 100 28.07 -26.09 -1.22
C GLU A 100 29.10 -25.32 -0.39
N ASN A 101 28.91 -25.24 0.93
CA ASN A 101 29.80 -24.50 1.84
C ASN A 101 30.07 -23.04 1.37
N GLY A 102 29.04 -22.37 0.85
CA GLY A 102 29.13 -21.00 0.33
C GLY A 102 29.77 -20.88 -1.06
N LEU A 103 30.29 -21.97 -1.65
CA LEU A 103 30.73 -21.97 -3.05
C LEU A 103 29.50 -22.09 -3.94
N VAL A 104 29.22 -21.03 -4.69
CA VAL A 104 28.09 -20.97 -5.64
C VAL A 104 28.62 -21.22 -7.03
N THR A 105 28.12 -22.27 -7.67
CA THR A 105 28.56 -22.70 -9.01
C THR A 105 27.38 -22.65 -9.97
N TYR A 106 27.57 -21.99 -11.11
CA TYR A 106 26.57 -22.01 -12.18
C TYR A 106 26.60 -23.35 -12.92
N VAL A 107 25.43 -23.97 -13.06
CA VAL A 107 25.24 -25.30 -13.66
C VAL A 107 24.16 -25.31 -14.76
N GLY A 108 23.64 -24.14 -15.13
CA GLY A 108 22.56 -23.98 -16.10
C GLY A 108 23.03 -24.01 -17.56
N GLU A 109 22.05 -24.11 -18.46
CA GLU A 109 22.23 -23.86 -19.89
C GLU A 109 22.45 -22.37 -20.18
N PRO A 110 23.13 -22.01 -21.30
CA PRO A 110 23.48 -20.63 -21.63
C PRO A 110 22.31 -19.64 -21.50
N LEU A 111 22.56 -18.54 -20.80
CA LEU A 111 21.52 -17.55 -20.53
C LEU A 111 21.22 -16.64 -21.73
N SER A 112 19.93 -16.44 -22.00
CA SER A 112 19.46 -15.46 -23.00
C SER A 112 19.38 -14.03 -22.45
N ILE A 113 19.25 -13.86 -21.14
CA ILE A 113 19.21 -12.57 -20.42
C ILE A 113 19.90 -12.72 -19.06
N ASP A 114 20.26 -11.61 -18.41
CA ASP A 114 20.74 -11.65 -17.03
C ASP A 114 19.65 -12.18 -16.09
N ILE A 115 20.01 -13.05 -15.13
CA ILE A 115 19.06 -13.65 -14.17
C ILE A 115 19.53 -13.45 -12.73
N THR A 116 18.61 -13.06 -11.86
CA THR A 116 18.86 -12.91 -10.42
C THR A 116 18.50 -14.18 -9.65
N VAL A 117 19.39 -14.62 -8.75
CA VAL A 117 19.23 -15.79 -7.86
C VAL A 117 19.52 -15.44 -6.41
N GLY A 118 18.80 -16.07 -5.49
CA GLY A 118 18.94 -15.91 -4.05
C GLY A 118 19.61 -17.11 -3.40
N ILE A 119 20.67 -16.87 -2.63
CA ILE A 119 21.39 -17.88 -1.86
C ILE A 119 21.17 -17.65 -0.38
N THR A 120 20.63 -18.65 0.32
CA THR A 120 20.27 -18.56 1.73
C THR A 120 21.20 -19.40 2.59
N ALA A 121 21.68 -18.83 3.69
CA ALA A 121 22.36 -19.55 4.75
C ALA A 121 21.46 -19.55 6.00
N THR A 122 21.12 -20.74 6.50
CA THR A 122 20.27 -20.92 7.68
C THR A 122 21.09 -21.49 8.83
N SER A 123 21.01 -20.89 10.01
CA SER A 123 21.77 -21.37 11.18
C SER A 123 21.31 -22.77 11.60
N VAL A 124 22.27 -23.66 11.85
CA VAL A 124 21.98 -24.98 12.46
C VAL A 124 21.61 -24.83 13.94
N ALA A 125 22.08 -23.77 14.60
CA ALA A 125 21.77 -23.51 16.00
C ALA A 125 20.34 -22.97 16.21
N ASN A 126 19.79 -22.26 15.23
CA ASN A 126 18.39 -21.82 15.20
C ASN A 126 17.91 -21.69 13.75
N THR A 127 17.02 -22.59 13.34
CA THR A 127 16.51 -22.66 11.96
C THR A 127 15.59 -21.51 11.57
N GLU A 128 15.15 -20.67 12.52
CA GLU A 128 14.40 -19.44 12.27
C GLU A 128 15.32 -18.26 11.92
N LYS A 129 16.65 -18.41 12.06
CA LYS A 129 17.63 -17.38 11.73
C LYS A 129 18.37 -17.74 10.45
N SER A 130 18.21 -16.89 9.45
CA SER A 130 18.87 -17.01 8.16
C SER A 130 19.28 -15.65 7.61
N ALA A 131 20.13 -15.67 6.60
CA ALA A 131 20.43 -14.54 5.75
C ALA A 131 20.37 -14.98 4.29
N THR A 132 19.99 -14.07 3.39
CA THR A 132 19.93 -14.33 1.95
C THR A 132 20.79 -13.31 1.22
N LYS A 133 21.57 -13.79 0.24
CA LYS A 133 22.40 -12.99 -0.66
C LYS A 133 21.87 -13.11 -2.07
N THR A 134 21.62 -11.96 -2.71
CA THR A 134 21.21 -11.90 -4.11
C THR A 134 22.43 -11.85 -5.03
N ILE A 135 22.41 -12.68 -6.07
CA ILE A 135 23.47 -12.81 -7.09
C ILE A 135 22.86 -12.62 -8.48
N THR A 136 23.53 -11.88 -9.35
CA THR A 136 23.19 -11.76 -10.77
C THR A 136 24.06 -12.69 -11.62
N LEU A 137 23.43 -13.61 -12.34
CA LEU A 137 24.05 -14.43 -13.37
C LEU A 137 24.06 -13.62 -14.68
N LYS A 138 25.26 -13.25 -15.14
CA LYS A 138 25.44 -12.43 -16.34
C LYS A 138 25.46 -13.30 -17.58
N ARG A 139 24.61 -13.00 -18.56
CA ARG A 139 24.61 -13.73 -19.84
C ARG A 139 25.93 -13.57 -20.58
N LYS A 140 26.23 -14.53 -21.44
CA LYS A 140 27.32 -14.38 -22.41
C LYS A 140 26.97 -13.28 -23.41
N LYS A 141 27.84 -12.27 -23.52
CA LYS A 141 27.73 -11.22 -24.54
C LYS A 141 27.92 -11.79 -25.95
N SER A 142 27.11 -11.30 -26.90
CA SER A 142 27.24 -11.66 -28.30
C SER A 142 28.38 -10.87 -28.93
N VAL A 143 29.23 -11.53 -29.72
CA VAL A 143 30.35 -10.89 -30.44
C VAL A 143 30.02 -10.87 -31.93
N GLY A 144 30.19 -9.73 -32.59
CA GLY A 144 29.91 -9.60 -34.02
C GLY A 144 29.88 -8.18 -34.53
N GLN A 145 29.55 -8.05 -35.81
CA GLN A 145 29.45 -6.78 -36.54
C GLN A 145 28.44 -6.91 -37.68
N VAL A 146 27.58 -5.90 -37.83
CA VAL A 146 26.66 -5.74 -38.96
C VAL A 146 26.89 -4.35 -39.53
N GLY A 147 27.39 -4.25 -40.76
CA GLY A 147 27.78 -2.96 -41.34
C GLY A 147 28.77 -2.21 -40.44
N LYS A 148 28.39 -1.01 -39.97
CA LYS A 148 29.16 -0.20 -39.02
C LYS A 148 28.83 -0.47 -37.55
N LEU A 149 27.73 -1.18 -37.27
CA LEU A 149 27.33 -1.53 -35.90
C LEU A 149 28.18 -2.71 -35.40
N THR A 150 28.83 -2.55 -34.25
CA THR A 150 29.66 -3.59 -33.61
C THR A 150 29.11 -3.95 -32.23
N SER A 151 29.43 -5.14 -31.73
CA SER A 151 29.11 -5.51 -30.34
C SER A 151 29.74 -4.54 -29.33
N GLN A 152 30.94 -4.02 -29.60
CA GLN A 152 31.59 -3.04 -28.72
C GLN A 152 30.78 -1.75 -28.58
N MET A 153 30.14 -1.28 -29.66
CA MET A 153 29.29 -0.09 -29.59
C MET A 153 28.06 -0.30 -28.69
N LEU A 154 27.46 -1.50 -28.70
CA LEU A 154 26.37 -1.85 -27.79
C LEU A 154 26.87 -1.96 -26.34
N GLU A 155 28.08 -2.48 -26.13
CA GLU A 155 28.71 -2.53 -24.79
C GLU A 155 29.01 -1.15 -24.24
N ASP A 156 29.58 -0.26 -25.06
CA ASP A 156 29.89 1.12 -24.68
C ASP A 156 28.61 1.89 -24.35
N LEU A 157 27.55 1.71 -25.16
CA LEU A 157 26.26 2.35 -24.92
C LEU A 157 25.52 1.74 -23.71
N GLY A 158 25.71 0.45 -23.45
CA GLY A 158 25.15 -0.27 -22.29
C GLY A 158 25.82 0.06 -20.95
N ASN A 159 26.51 1.19 -20.84
CA ASN A 159 27.09 1.67 -19.59
C ASN A 159 25.97 1.90 -18.54
N ALA A 160 26.26 1.54 -17.28
CA ALA A 160 25.33 1.76 -16.16
C ALA A 160 25.06 3.26 -15.92
N SER A 161 25.99 4.13 -16.30
CA SER A 161 25.88 5.59 -16.23
C SER A 161 25.57 6.17 -17.60
N ILE A 162 24.36 6.71 -17.80
CA ILE A 162 23.91 7.25 -19.08
C ILE A 162 22.72 8.21 -18.90
N THR A 163 22.64 9.22 -19.76
CA THR A 163 21.45 10.07 -19.92
C THR A 163 20.76 9.70 -21.23
N VAL A 164 19.47 9.43 -21.18
CA VAL A 164 18.61 9.14 -22.32
C VAL A 164 17.62 10.28 -22.46
N ASN A 165 17.58 10.92 -23.63
CA ASN A 165 16.62 11.98 -23.96
C ASN A 165 15.73 11.49 -25.09
N GLY A 166 14.46 11.87 -25.13
CA GLY A 166 13.61 11.43 -26.23
C GLY A 166 12.20 11.97 -26.24
N THR A 167 11.43 11.45 -27.19
CA THR A 167 9.99 11.67 -27.29
C THR A 167 9.27 10.33 -27.30
N LEU A 168 8.17 10.23 -26.55
CA LEU A 168 7.19 9.15 -26.64
C LEU A 168 5.97 9.71 -27.34
N THR A 169 5.47 8.99 -28.34
CA THR A 169 4.28 9.39 -29.08
C THR A 169 3.24 8.28 -29.01
N ASP A 170 2.10 8.56 -28.40
CA ASP A 170 0.92 7.70 -28.49
C ASP A 170 0.17 8.03 -29.78
N HIS A 171 -0.18 6.99 -30.54
CA HIS A 171 -0.90 7.11 -31.80
C HIS A 171 -2.28 6.48 -31.67
N TYR A 172 -3.29 7.16 -32.24
CA TYR A 172 -4.64 6.62 -32.41
C TYR A 172 -5.17 6.94 -33.79
N LYS A 173 -5.69 5.92 -34.47
CA LYS A 173 -6.26 6.03 -35.81
C LYS A 173 -7.66 5.42 -35.86
N ASP A 174 -8.64 6.23 -36.22
CA ASP A 174 -10.01 5.80 -36.50
C ASP A 174 -10.16 5.44 -37.99
N PHE A 175 -10.53 4.21 -38.29
CA PHE A 175 -10.77 3.73 -39.65
C PHE A 175 -12.23 3.92 -40.09
N THR A 176 -13.15 4.12 -39.15
CA THR A 176 -14.60 4.31 -39.42
C THR A 176 -14.93 5.71 -39.94
N SER A 177 -14.04 6.67 -39.70
CA SER A 177 -14.15 8.05 -40.19
C SER A 177 -13.08 8.35 -41.25
N PRO A 178 -13.14 7.75 -42.46
CA PRO A 178 -12.11 7.90 -43.48
C PRO A 178 -11.92 9.37 -43.88
N GLY A 179 -10.76 9.93 -43.53
CA GLY A 179 -10.39 11.33 -43.78
C GLY A 179 -9.96 12.10 -42.53
N GLN A 180 -10.24 11.60 -41.32
CA GLN A 180 -9.68 12.18 -40.10
C GLN A 180 -8.17 11.87 -40.01
N PRO A 181 -7.34 12.86 -39.63
CA PRO A 181 -5.93 12.61 -39.39
C PRO A 181 -5.75 11.73 -38.15
N GLU A 182 -4.62 11.05 -38.10
CA GLU A 182 -4.17 10.34 -36.92
C GLU A 182 -4.05 11.30 -35.73
N THR A 183 -4.58 10.89 -34.58
CA THR A 183 -4.45 11.64 -33.34
C THR A 183 -3.17 11.20 -32.64
N THR A 184 -2.32 12.16 -32.29
CA THR A 184 -1.05 11.90 -31.59
C THR A 184 -0.97 12.68 -30.29
N HIS A 185 -0.38 12.05 -29.27
CA HIS A 185 -0.01 12.69 -28.02
C HIS A 185 1.50 12.52 -27.80
N ASN A 186 2.21 13.64 -27.73
CA ASN A 186 3.66 13.67 -27.62
C ASN A 186 4.08 14.01 -26.19
N TYR A 187 5.02 13.24 -25.66
CA TYR A 187 5.63 13.45 -24.36
C TYR A 187 7.13 13.57 -24.53
N GLY A 188 7.69 14.71 -24.11
CA GLY A 188 9.13 14.82 -23.93
C GLY A 188 9.54 14.00 -22.71
N MET A 189 10.70 13.34 -22.79
CA MET A 189 11.21 12.53 -21.69
C MET A 189 12.72 12.65 -21.52
N LYS A 190 13.15 12.40 -20.28
CA LYS A 190 14.54 12.24 -19.88
C LYS A 190 14.67 11.12 -18.87
N VAL A 191 15.65 10.25 -19.05
CA VAL A 191 16.06 9.25 -18.07
C VAL A 191 17.53 9.46 -17.74
N GLU A 192 17.85 9.49 -16.45
CA GLU A 192 19.20 9.53 -15.92
C GLU A 192 19.43 8.25 -15.12
N MET A 193 20.48 7.52 -15.48
CA MET A 193 20.88 6.28 -14.82
C MET A 193 22.30 6.40 -14.29
N GLU A 194 22.53 5.81 -13.13
CA GLU A 194 23.85 5.41 -12.68
C GLU A 194 23.73 4.07 -11.94
N GLN A 195 24.86 3.52 -11.48
CA GLN A 195 24.83 2.29 -10.70
C GLN A 195 23.87 2.42 -9.51
N ASP A 196 22.91 1.50 -9.42
CA ASP A 196 21.92 1.39 -8.34
C ASP A 196 20.96 2.58 -8.18
N ALA A 197 20.86 3.47 -9.19
CA ALA A 197 19.94 4.60 -9.18
C ALA A 197 19.39 4.92 -10.57
N TRP A 198 18.12 5.34 -10.60
CA TRP A 198 17.40 5.68 -11.81
C TRP A 198 16.49 6.89 -11.54
N LYS A 199 16.47 7.85 -12.46
CA LYS A 199 15.53 8.98 -12.44
C LYS A 199 14.89 9.14 -13.81
N GLY A 200 13.57 9.19 -13.83
CA GLY A 200 12.77 9.43 -15.02
C GLY A 200 12.01 10.74 -14.90
N SER A 201 11.93 11.49 -16.00
CA SER A 201 11.18 12.74 -16.09
C SER A 201 10.40 12.80 -17.40
N TYR A 202 9.16 13.27 -17.37
CA TYR A 202 8.36 13.50 -18.58
C TYR A 202 7.45 14.71 -18.51
N TRP A 203 7.14 15.27 -19.68
CA TRP A 203 6.28 16.44 -19.80
C TRP A 203 5.47 16.42 -21.10
N VAL A 204 4.30 17.06 -21.07
CA VAL A 204 3.50 17.29 -22.26
C VAL A 204 3.94 18.60 -22.90
N THR A 205 4.22 18.58 -24.21
CA THR A 205 4.51 19.80 -24.96
C THR A 205 3.25 20.29 -25.66
N ARG A 206 2.84 21.54 -25.41
CA ARG A 206 1.70 22.17 -26.10
C ARG A 206 2.19 23.44 -26.80
N ASN A 207 1.95 23.54 -28.11
CA ASN A 207 2.37 24.69 -28.94
C ASN A 207 3.86 25.04 -28.82
N GLY A 208 4.74 24.03 -28.70
CA GLY A 208 6.19 24.22 -28.56
C GLY A 208 6.65 24.66 -27.17
N VAL A 209 5.76 24.72 -26.18
CA VAL A 209 6.10 25.03 -24.78
C VAL A 209 5.99 23.75 -23.95
N GLU A 210 7.04 23.46 -23.17
CA GLU A 210 7.05 22.35 -22.23
C GLU A 210 6.12 22.64 -21.04
N GLY A 211 5.27 21.66 -20.71
CA GLY A 211 4.49 21.69 -19.48
C GLY A 211 5.35 21.35 -18.25
N THR A 212 4.68 21.19 -17.10
CA THR A 212 5.33 20.73 -15.86
C THR A 212 5.98 19.36 -16.06
N HIS A 213 7.23 19.24 -15.63
CA HIS A 213 7.97 17.98 -15.61
C HIS A 213 7.49 17.12 -14.44
N ASN A 214 7.01 15.92 -14.77
CA ASN A 214 6.68 14.89 -13.79
C ASN A 214 7.92 14.03 -13.61
N GLU A 215 8.42 13.95 -12.38
CA GLU A 215 9.66 13.24 -12.07
C GLU A 215 9.39 12.03 -11.19
N THR A 216 10.21 11.00 -11.32
CA THR A 216 10.24 9.87 -10.41
C THR A 216 11.67 9.40 -10.25
N SER A 217 12.11 9.17 -9.02
CA SER A 217 13.46 8.70 -8.71
C SER A 217 13.40 7.43 -7.88
N TYR A 218 14.20 6.45 -8.28
CA TYR A 218 14.36 5.18 -7.60
C TYR A 218 15.83 4.87 -7.33
N SER A 219 16.07 4.11 -6.28
CA SER A 219 17.37 3.51 -6.00
C SER A 219 17.21 2.11 -5.44
N LYS A 220 18.29 1.33 -5.52
CA LYS A 220 18.40 0.04 -4.86
C LYS A 220 18.40 0.19 -3.34
N GLY A 221 17.59 -0.60 -2.65
CA GLY A 221 17.57 -0.69 -1.19
C GLY A 221 18.87 -1.25 -0.60
N LYS A 222 19.12 -0.98 0.69
CA LYS A 222 20.32 -1.45 1.39
C LYS A 222 20.20 -2.88 1.91
N THR A 223 18.98 -3.30 2.21
CA THR A 223 18.69 -4.63 2.76
C THR A 223 18.58 -5.62 1.60
N ASP A 224 19.43 -6.64 1.63
CA ASP A 224 19.40 -7.78 0.71
C ASP A 224 18.48 -8.87 1.27
N GLY A 225 18.04 -9.78 0.40
CA GLY A 225 17.26 -10.95 0.81
C GLY A 225 15.78 -10.69 1.10
N LEU A 226 15.27 -9.50 0.77
CA LEU A 226 13.84 -9.21 0.82
C LEU A 226 13.11 -10.02 -0.25
N VAL A 227 11.87 -10.42 0.02
CA VAL A 227 11.10 -11.29 -0.88
C VAL A 227 9.90 -10.59 -1.49
N ASP A 228 9.66 -10.87 -2.77
CA ASP A 228 8.44 -10.48 -3.48
C ASP A 228 7.30 -11.49 -3.27
N ALA A 229 6.16 -11.26 -3.93
CA ALA A 229 4.99 -12.13 -3.86
C ALA A 229 5.21 -13.52 -4.48
N ASN A 230 6.26 -13.70 -5.30
CA ASN A 230 6.60 -14.94 -5.98
C ASN A 230 7.72 -15.72 -5.24
N GLY A 231 8.23 -15.19 -4.14
CA GLY A 231 9.33 -15.78 -3.37
C GLY A 231 10.72 -15.54 -3.97
N LYS A 232 10.85 -14.62 -4.95
CA LYS A 232 12.15 -14.17 -5.44
C LYS A 232 12.77 -13.22 -4.43
N SER A 233 14.09 -13.27 -4.30
CA SER A 233 14.84 -12.45 -3.37
C SER A 233 15.55 -11.29 -4.06
N GLY A 234 15.66 -10.15 -3.39
CA GLY A 234 16.38 -8.99 -3.90
C GLY A 234 16.47 -7.88 -2.86
N HIS A 235 16.66 -6.66 -3.36
CA HIS A 235 16.64 -5.44 -2.57
C HIS A 235 15.33 -4.70 -2.83
N ALA A 236 14.83 -3.96 -1.85
CA ALA A 236 13.65 -3.12 -2.05
C ALA A 236 13.91 -2.11 -3.18
N LEU A 237 12.92 -1.89 -4.04
CA LEU A 237 12.85 -0.71 -4.89
C LEU A 237 12.55 0.49 -3.98
N VAL A 238 13.48 1.43 -3.86
CA VAL A 238 13.31 2.59 -2.97
C VAL A 238 12.90 3.80 -3.79
N GLN A 239 11.68 4.28 -3.62
CA GLN A 239 11.23 5.54 -4.21
C GLN A 239 11.76 6.72 -3.39
N LYS A 240 12.42 7.68 -4.04
CA LYS A 240 12.84 8.96 -3.47
C LYS A 240 11.87 10.05 -3.91
N TYR A 241 11.40 10.88 -2.97
CA TYR A 241 10.44 11.95 -3.23
C TYR A 241 10.57 13.09 -2.22
N ILE A 242 9.93 14.22 -2.48
CA ILE A 242 9.80 15.32 -1.52
C ILE A 242 8.49 15.15 -0.76
N ASP A 243 8.56 15.02 0.56
CA ASP A 243 7.38 14.81 1.41
C ASP A 243 6.52 16.08 1.57
N LYS A 244 5.38 15.93 2.27
CA LYS A 244 4.46 17.05 2.58
C LYS A 244 5.10 18.19 3.38
N ASP A 245 6.25 17.97 4.02
CA ASP A 245 6.98 18.95 4.82
C ASP A 245 8.12 19.59 4.01
N ASN A 246 8.14 19.36 2.69
CA ASN A 246 9.18 19.80 1.76
C ASN A 246 10.58 19.29 2.15
N LYS A 247 10.65 18.04 2.61
CA LYS A 247 11.90 17.36 2.94
C LYS A 247 12.13 16.17 2.03
N VAL A 248 13.41 15.87 1.82
CA VAL A 248 13.82 14.66 1.11
C VAL A 248 13.38 13.45 1.94
N ALA A 249 12.57 12.60 1.32
CA ALA A 249 12.06 11.38 1.90
C ALA A 249 12.30 10.20 0.94
N SER A 250 12.23 9.00 1.52
CA SER A 250 12.30 7.76 0.78
C SER A 250 11.37 6.73 1.38
N LYS A 251 10.82 5.85 0.55
CA LYS A 251 10.05 4.69 1.02
C LYS A 251 10.43 3.46 0.23
N GLU A 252 10.47 2.32 0.89
CA GLU A 252 10.51 1.02 0.23
C GLU A 252 9.15 0.78 -0.44
N ASP A 253 9.17 0.40 -1.71
CA ASP A 253 7.96 0.17 -2.47
C ASP A 253 7.43 -1.24 -2.19
N VAL A 254 6.18 -1.30 -1.70
CA VAL A 254 5.50 -2.53 -1.32
C VAL A 254 4.13 -2.57 -1.98
N ASN A 255 3.73 -3.76 -2.43
CA ASN A 255 2.41 -3.95 -3.01
C ASN A 255 1.30 -3.97 -1.95
N TYR A 256 0.04 -4.02 -2.39
CA TYR A 256 -1.14 -4.00 -1.50
C TYR A 256 -1.17 -5.16 -0.49
N ALA A 257 -0.53 -6.29 -0.80
CA ALA A 257 -0.44 -7.43 0.10
C ALA A 257 0.68 -7.25 1.14
N GLY A 258 1.61 -6.31 0.91
CA GLY A 258 2.75 -6.02 1.78
C GLY A 258 4.07 -6.66 1.35
N TYR A 259 4.11 -7.27 0.15
CA TYR A 259 5.35 -7.80 -0.43
C TYR A 259 6.14 -6.68 -1.11
N TYR A 260 7.47 -6.78 -1.09
CA TYR A 260 8.36 -5.80 -1.71
C TYR A 260 8.29 -5.87 -3.24
N ASN A 261 8.27 -4.72 -3.88
CA ASN A 261 8.72 -4.59 -5.25
C ASN A 261 10.25 -4.55 -5.21
N LEU A 262 10.90 -5.48 -5.91
CA LEU A 262 12.35 -5.63 -5.82
C LEU A 262 13.04 -4.85 -6.93
N TRP A 263 14.18 -4.21 -6.61
CA TRP A 263 15.02 -3.51 -7.58
C TRP A 263 15.35 -4.43 -8.77
N GLU A 264 15.83 -5.64 -8.48
CA GLU A 264 16.22 -6.65 -9.48
C GLU A 264 15.08 -7.12 -10.39
N GLU A 265 13.81 -6.93 -10.01
CA GLU A 265 12.65 -7.31 -10.83
C GLU A 265 12.04 -6.15 -11.59
N ASN A 266 12.40 -4.91 -11.25
CA ASN A 266 11.86 -3.72 -11.92
C ASN A 266 12.71 -3.25 -13.11
N HIS A 267 13.94 -3.77 -13.26
CA HIS A 267 14.76 -3.56 -14.45
C HIS A 267 15.05 -2.08 -14.78
N LEU A 268 15.19 -1.24 -13.74
CA LEU A 268 15.50 0.19 -13.88
C LEU A 268 17.00 0.47 -14.06
N TRP A 269 17.64 -0.23 -15.00
CA TRP A 269 19.03 0.00 -15.40
C TRP A 269 19.23 -0.31 -16.88
N ASN A 270 20.32 0.17 -17.46
CA ASN A 270 20.55 0.08 -18.90
C ASN A 270 20.76 -1.38 -19.37
N HIS A 271 19.86 -1.85 -20.23
CA HIS A 271 19.88 -3.20 -20.80
C HIS A 271 20.45 -3.29 -22.23
N ILE A 272 20.87 -2.17 -22.84
CA ILE A 272 21.26 -2.12 -24.27
C ILE A 272 22.40 -3.09 -24.62
N ALA A 273 23.37 -3.30 -23.72
CA ALA A 273 24.47 -4.24 -23.93
C ALA A 273 24.03 -5.71 -24.07
N GLN A 274 22.76 -6.03 -23.75
CA GLN A 274 22.22 -7.39 -23.89
C GLN A 274 21.68 -7.68 -25.30
N LEU A 275 21.54 -6.67 -26.17
CA LEU A 275 21.13 -6.86 -27.56
C LEU A 275 22.18 -7.69 -28.34
N ASP A 276 21.71 -8.67 -29.12
CA ASP A 276 22.60 -9.45 -29.98
C ASP A 276 22.89 -8.72 -31.28
N VAL A 277 24.13 -8.26 -31.47
CA VAL A 277 24.54 -7.57 -32.70
C VAL A 277 24.20 -8.37 -33.97
N ASN A 278 24.19 -9.70 -33.91
CA ASN A 278 23.93 -10.56 -35.06
C ASN A 278 22.44 -10.67 -35.42
N LYS A 279 21.52 -10.18 -34.56
CA LYS A 279 20.09 -10.06 -34.86
C LYS A 279 19.74 -8.77 -35.61
N PHE A 280 20.70 -7.87 -35.80
CA PHE A 280 20.50 -6.68 -36.61
C PHE A 280 20.65 -6.94 -38.11
N LYS A 281 19.88 -6.19 -38.90
CA LYS A 281 20.05 -6.06 -40.35
C LYS A 281 20.07 -4.58 -40.72
N LEU A 282 20.86 -4.21 -41.72
CA LEU A 282 20.85 -2.85 -42.25
C LEU A 282 19.56 -2.64 -43.05
N SER A 283 18.87 -1.53 -42.83
CA SER A 283 17.65 -1.15 -43.56
C SER A 283 17.94 -0.89 -45.04
N ASP A 284 16.92 -0.98 -45.89
CA ASP A 284 17.08 -0.87 -47.35
C ASP A 284 17.62 0.51 -47.81
N ASN A 285 17.29 1.58 -47.08
CA ASN A 285 17.83 2.92 -47.31
C ASN A 285 19.25 3.11 -46.75
N GLY A 286 19.76 2.16 -45.97
CA GLY A 286 21.12 2.19 -45.40
C GLY A 286 21.28 3.07 -44.17
N ASP A 287 20.19 3.64 -43.66
CA ASP A 287 20.23 4.66 -42.59
C ASP A 287 20.10 4.07 -41.18
N LYS A 288 19.50 2.88 -41.03
CA LYS A 288 19.20 2.27 -39.73
C LYS A 288 19.59 0.80 -39.67
N TYR A 289 19.83 0.30 -38.46
CA TYR A 289 19.98 -1.12 -38.16
C TYR A 289 18.72 -1.61 -37.45
N GLU A 290 17.94 -2.46 -38.11
CA GLU A 290 16.69 -3.02 -37.60
C GLU A 290 16.99 -4.31 -36.82
N TYR A 291 16.51 -4.40 -35.58
CA TYR A 291 16.68 -5.57 -34.73
C TYR A 291 15.57 -6.60 -34.98
N THR A 292 15.96 -7.85 -35.19
CA THR A 292 15.02 -8.96 -35.35
C THR A 292 14.59 -9.47 -33.97
N ILE A 293 13.32 -9.29 -33.64
CA ILE A 293 12.71 -9.75 -32.38
C ILE A 293 11.94 -11.05 -32.67
N ASP A 294 12.27 -12.14 -31.97
CA ASP A 294 11.46 -13.35 -32.00
C ASP A 294 10.29 -13.20 -31.02
N GLN A 295 9.11 -12.89 -31.56
CA GLN A 295 7.89 -12.70 -30.77
C GLN A 295 7.37 -13.98 -30.11
N THR A 296 7.94 -15.15 -30.43
CA THR A 296 7.64 -16.42 -29.76
C THR A 296 8.63 -16.74 -28.63
N SER A 297 9.73 -15.99 -28.53
CA SER A 297 10.75 -16.13 -27.49
C SER A 297 10.41 -15.25 -26.29
N GLU A 298 10.05 -15.88 -25.17
CA GLU A 298 9.79 -15.19 -23.91
C GLU A 298 10.99 -14.32 -23.48
N THR A 299 12.21 -14.79 -23.70
CA THR A 299 13.43 -14.05 -23.35
C THR A 299 13.68 -12.82 -24.23
N ASP A 300 13.29 -12.86 -25.52
CA ASP A 300 13.37 -11.68 -26.40
C ASP A 300 12.35 -10.63 -25.95
N LEU A 301 11.11 -11.07 -25.65
CA LEU A 301 10.05 -10.19 -25.14
C LEU A 301 10.40 -9.57 -23.78
N TYR A 302 11.03 -10.34 -22.88
CA TYR A 302 11.52 -9.81 -21.61
C TYR A 302 12.56 -8.71 -21.82
N LEU A 303 13.57 -8.93 -22.68
CA LEU A 303 14.56 -7.90 -22.97
C LEU A 303 13.92 -6.63 -23.54
N MET A 304 12.95 -6.77 -24.45
CA MET A 304 12.23 -5.61 -25.01
C MET A 304 11.42 -4.86 -23.96
N THR A 305 10.85 -5.58 -23.01
CA THR A 305 10.14 -4.99 -21.86
C THR A 305 11.11 -4.27 -20.93
N TYR A 306 12.28 -4.85 -20.65
CA TYR A 306 13.29 -4.23 -19.80
C TYR A 306 13.85 -2.94 -20.43
N LEU A 307 14.05 -2.90 -21.75
CA LEU A 307 14.43 -1.68 -22.46
C LEU A 307 13.34 -0.61 -22.37
N SER A 308 12.07 -1.00 -22.48
CA SER A 308 10.93 -0.10 -22.29
C SER A 308 10.96 0.58 -20.91
N TYR A 309 11.14 -0.21 -19.85
CA TYR A 309 11.10 0.26 -18.46
C TYR A 309 12.34 1.08 -18.08
N SER A 310 13.51 0.63 -18.53
CA SER A 310 14.78 1.30 -18.20
C SER A 310 14.99 2.59 -18.96
N LEU A 311 14.57 2.68 -20.23
CA LEU A 311 14.87 3.81 -21.10
C LEU A 311 13.75 4.85 -21.16
N THR A 312 12.58 4.56 -20.58
CA THR A 312 11.44 5.49 -20.59
C THR A 312 10.78 5.58 -19.22
N PRO A 313 10.24 6.74 -18.83
CA PRO A 313 9.59 6.90 -17.54
C PRO A 313 8.07 6.62 -17.54
N ILE A 314 7.48 6.34 -18.71
CA ILE A 314 6.02 6.19 -18.87
C ILE A 314 5.64 4.86 -19.52
N LEU A 315 6.46 4.32 -20.43
CA LEU A 315 6.06 3.16 -21.21
C LEU A 315 6.12 1.91 -20.35
N SER A 316 4.98 1.22 -20.23
CA SER A 316 4.85 -0.04 -19.50
C SER A 316 4.66 -1.26 -20.42
N ASP A 317 4.65 -1.03 -21.73
CA ASP A 317 4.39 -2.05 -22.74
C ASP A 317 5.69 -2.56 -23.38
N THR A 318 5.62 -3.77 -23.95
CA THR A 318 6.75 -4.43 -24.62
C THR A 318 6.98 -3.82 -26.01
N LEU A 319 8.25 -3.59 -26.37
CA LEU A 319 8.64 -3.15 -27.70
C LEU A 319 8.55 -4.32 -28.70
N PHE A 320 7.98 -4.05 -29.88
CA PHE A 320 7.79 -5.01 -30.98
C PHE A 320 8.68 -4.72 -32.18
N GLU A 321 9.12 -3.48 -32.34
CA GLU A 321 10.13 -3.08 -33.31
C GLU A 321 11.20 -2.25 -32.62
N LEU A 322 12.45 -2.43 -33.03
CA LEU A 322 13.59 -1.66 -32.53
C LEU A 322 14.58 -1.43 -33.66
N SER A 323 15.06 -0.20 -33.77
CA SER A 323 16.09 0.18 -34.72
C SER A 323 17.08 1.14 -34.10
N ILE A 324 18.33 1.07 -34.55
CA ILE A 324 19.42 1.92 -34.07
C ILE A 324 20.06 2.65 -35.25
N THR A 325 20.42 3.92 -35.06
CA THR A 325 21.21 4.69 -36.02
C THR A 325 22.64 4.86 -35.51
N CYS A 326 23.61 4.75 -36.42
CA CYS A 326 25.02 4.93 -36.11
C CYS A 326 25.61 6.10 -36.91
N ASP A 327 26.32 7.01 -36.24
CA ASP A 327 27.15 8.05 -36.87
C ASP A 327 28.56 8.02 -36.27
N ASN A 328 29.58 8.19 -37.13
CA ASN A 328 30.99 8.20 -36.73
C ASN A 328 31.38 7.06 -35.77
N GLU A 329 30.96 5.82 -36.07
CA GLU A 329 31.21 4.62 -35.27
C GLU A 329 30.63 4.68 -33.84
N LYS A 330 29.62 5.52 -33.61
CA LYS A 330 28.85 5.60 -32.36
C LYS A 330 27.37 5.43 -32.64
N ILE A 331 26.68 4.80 -31.70
CA ILE A 331 25.22 4.76 -31.71
C ILE A 331 24.71 6.15 -31.28
N THR A 332 23.89 6.78 -32.10
CA THR A 332 23.37 8.13 -31.85
C THR A 332 21.91 8.15 -31.42
N SER A 333 21.12 7.19 -31.89
CA SER A 333 19.70 7.12 -31.57
C SER A 333 19.16 5.69 -31.61
N LEU A 334 18.06 5.50 -30.89
CA LEU A 334 17.24 4.30 -30.89
C LEU A 334 15.80 4.72 -31.16
N SER A 335 15.17 4.11 -32.17
CA SER A 335 13.74 4.25 -32.43
C SER A 335 13.07 2.90 -32.21
N ALA A 336 11.95 2.86 -31.51
CA ALA A 336 11.20 1.63 -31.26
C ALA A 336 9.69 1.87 -31.22
N SER A 337 8.90 0.81 -31.35
CA SER A 337 7.44 0.85 -31.31
C SER A 337 6.86 -0.33 -30.54
N THR A 338 5.68 -0.15 -29.95
CA THR A 338 4.88 -1.25 -29.39
C THR A 338 4.13 -1.97 -30.51
N GLU A 339 3.48 -3.09 -30.18
CA GLU A 339 2.52 -3.73 -31.08
C GLU A 339 1.43 -2.72 -31.50
N VAL A 340 0.98 -2.84 -32.75
CA VAL A 340 -0.21 -2.14 -33.23
C VAL A 340 -1.45 -2.94 -32.84
N LEU A 341 -2.22 -2.39 -31.90
CA LEU A 341 -3.47 -2.99 -31.46
C LEU A 341 -4.60 -2.56 -32.37
N TYR A 342 -5.22 -3.53 -33.08
CA TYR A 342 -6.36 -3.30 -33.96
C TYR A 342 -7.68 -3.65 -33.26
N TYR A 343 -8.53 -2.65 -33.04
CA TYR A 343 -9.84 -2.80 -32.40
C TYR A 343 -10.93 -3.08 -33.45
N GLY A 344 -11.87 -3.97 -33.13
CA GLY A 344 -12.94 -4.38 -34.05
C GLY A 344 -12.50 -5.37 -35.15
N SER A 345 -11.21 -5.68 -35.22
CA SER A 345 -10.67 -6.63 -36.20
C SER A 345 -10.91 -8.09 -35.82
N SER A 346 -11.29 -8.90 -36.80
CA SER A 346 -11.49 -10.35 -36.62
C SER A 346 -10.21 -11.18 -36.77
N ASP A 347 -9.19 -10.63 -37.44
CA ASP A 347 -7.93 -11.30 -37.74
C ASP A 347 -6.70 -10.59 -37.14
N GLY A 348 -6.93 -9.52 -36.36
CA GLY A 348 -5.87 -8.71 -35.76
C GLY A 348 -5.14 -7.81 -36.76
N THR A 349 -5.70 -7.58 -37.95
CA THR A 349 -5.13 -6.69 -38.96
C THR A 349 -5.97 -5.43 -39.19
N ALA A 350 -5.38 -4.46 -39.90
CA ALA A 350 -6.04 -3.22 -40.28
C ALA A 350 -7.26 -3.39 -41.20
N LYS A 351 -7.40 -4.54 -41.88
CA LYS A 351 -8.30 -4.69 -43.03
C LYS A 351 -9.77 -4.43 -42.66
N ASP A 352 -10.20 -4.99 -41.54
CA ASP A 352 -11.57 -4.92 -41.04
C ASP A 352 -11.63 -4.29 -39.63
N ALA A 353 -10.58 -3.54 -39.23
CA ALA A 353 -10.51 -2.88 -37.94
C ALA A 353 -11.35 -1.58 -37.93
N ASP A 354 -11.97 -1.26 -36.79
CA ASP A 354 -12.62 0.02 -36.55
C ASP A 354 -11.59 1.11 -36.19
N SER A 355 -10.56 0.75 -35.43
CA SER A 355 -9.48 1.67 -35.06
C SER A 355 -8.18 0.94 -34.71
N ALA A 356 -7.09 1.68 -34.58
CA ALA A 356 -5.81 1.16 -34.10
C ALA A 356 -5.12 2.13 -33.13
N SER A 357 -4.32 1.57 -32.22
CA SER A 357 -3.41 2.35 -31.38
C SER A 357 -2.06 1.66 -31.20
N TRP A 358 -1.00 2.46 -31.07
CA TRP A 358 0.35 2.01 -30.76
C TRP A 358 1.14 3.19 -30.18
N THR A 359 2.31 2.90 -29.62
CA THR A 359 3.23 3.91 -29.10
C THR A 359 4.56 3.80 -29.83
N THR A 360 5.18 4.94 -30.14
CA THR A 360 6.55 5.02 -30.67
C THR A 360 7.44 5.78 -29.69
N ILE A 361 8.73 5.44 -29.69
CA ILE A 361 9.75 6.16 -28.94
C ILE A 361 10.93 6.48 -29.87
N ASP A 362 11.43 7.71 -29.74
CA ASP A 362 12.66 8.16 -30.41
C ASP A 362 13.60 8.70 -29.35
N LEU A 363 14.73 8.00 -29.17
CA LEU A 363 15.68 8.23 -28.09
C LEU A 363 17.05 8.65 -28.63
N THR A 364 17.74 9.46 -27.84
CA THR A 364 19.13 9.91 -28.03
C THR A 364 19.88 9.74 -26.71
N PHE A 365 21.21 9.67 -26.81
CA PHE A 365 22.06 9.27 -25.68
C PHE A 365 23.16 10.30 -25.42
N ASP A 366 23.31 10.69 -24.16
CA ASP A 366 24.27 11.67 -23.68
C ASP A 366 24.99 11.18 -22.42
N ASN A 367 26.14 11.80 -22.09
CA ASN A 367 26.84 11.60 -20.82
C ASN A 367 27.11 10.13 -20.46
N ILE A 368 27.40 9.29 -21.46
CA ILE A 368 27.72 7.87 -21.28
C ILE A 368 28.98 7.76 -20.40
N GLY A 369 28.89 7.00 -19.31
CA GLY A 369 29.94 6.80 -18.31
C GLY A 369 30.13 7.96 -17.32
N THR A 370 29.35 9.04 -17.43
CA THR A 370 29.54 10.27 -16.62
C THR A 370 28.27 10.81 -15.97
N THR A 371 27.09 10.32 -16.36
CA THR A 371 25.81 10.68 -15.74
C THR A 371 25.79 10.34 -14.25
N LYS A 372 25.26 11.26 -13.46
CA LYS A 372 24.92 11.07 -12.05
C LYS A 372 23.42 11.30 -11.88
N VAL A 373 22.76 10.44 -11.12
CA VAL A 373 21.37 10.64 -10.77
C VAL A 373 21.36 11.74 -9.71
N PRO A 374 20.77 12.91 -9.99
CA PRO A 374 20.83 14.03 -9.08
C PRO A 374 20.10 13.69 -7.78
N ASP A 375 20.67 14.13 -6.65
CA ASP A 375 19.96 14.12 -5.39
C ASP A 375 18.69 14.98 -5.53
N ILE A 376 17.57 14.46 -5.02
CA ILE A 376 16.35 15.24 -4.93
C ILE A 376 16.53 16.35 -3.89
N THR A 377 16.08 17.55 -4.22
CA THR A 377 16.21 18.73 -3.35
C THR A 377 14.84 19.31 -3.02
N PRO A 378 14.65 19.86 -1.81
CA PRO A 378 13.43 20.60 -1.46
C PRO A 378 13.06 21.65 -2.51
N TYR A 379 11.77 21.84 -2.72
CA TYR A 379 11.25 22.87 -3.62
C TYR A 379 11.55 24.26 -3.07
N ALA A 380 12.01 25.14 -3.95
CA ALA A 380 12.18 26.55 -3.64
C ALA A 380 10.83 27.27 -3.62
N ALA A 381 10.71 28.28 -2.75
CA ALA A 381 9.56 29.16 -2.73
C ALA A 381 9.43 29.94 -4.06
N THR A 382 8.19 30.16 -4.48
CA THR A 382 7.80 31.02 -5.60
C THR A 382 7.32 32.38 -5.07
N GLU A 383 7.03 33.33 -5.95
CA GLU A 383 6.49 34.64 -5.53
C GLU A 383 5.15 34.53 -4.79
N TYR A 384 4.35 33.50 -5.10
CA TYR A 384 3.03 33.27 -4.49
C TYR A 384 3.04 32.29 -3.30
N THR A 385 4.18 31.70 -2.94
CA THR A 385 4.26 30.77 -1.80
C THR A 385 3.74 31.40 -0.51
N SER A 386 4.04 32.69 -0.28
CA SER A 386 3.57 33.41 0.91
C SER A 386 2.04 33.55 0.99
N LEU A 387 1.36 33.65 -0.15
CA LEU A 387 -0.10 33.74 -0.24
C LEU A 387 -0.75 32.41 0.17
N LEU A 388 -0.25 31.29 -0.35
CA LEU A 388 -0.72 29.96 0.06
C LEU A 388 -0.40 29.69 1.53
N GLN A 389 0.80 30.06 1.99
CA GLN A 389 1.18 29.90 3.41
C GLN A 389 0.22 30.67 4.33
N THR A 390 -0.20 31.88 3.95
CA THR A 390 -1.20 32.65 4.70
C THR A 390 -2.53 31.90 4.83
N ALA A 391 -2.98 31.22 3.76
CA ALA A 391 -4.21 30.42 3.81
C ALA A 391 -4.08 29.18 4.68
N ILE A 392 -2.93 28.49 4.61
CA ILE A 392 -2.60 27.36 5.48
C ILE A 392 -2.63 27.82 6.94
N ASP A 393 -1.97 28.92 7.27
CA ASP A 393 -1.87 29.44 8.64
C ASP A 393 -3.24 29.87 9.19
N LYS A 394 -4.11 30.48 8.36
CA LYS A 394 -5.48 30.86 8.75
C LYS A 394 -6.36 29.64 9.06
N MET A 395 -6.14 28.52 8.38
CA MET A 395 -6.90 27.29 8.59
C MET A 395 -6.30 26.40 9.68
N LYS A 396 -5.01 26.55 9.98
CA LYS A 396 -4.32 25.74 10.99
C LYS A 396 -4.91 26.01 12.37
N GLY A 397 -5.49 24.96 12.97
CA GLY A 397 -6.12 25.04 14.28
C GLY A 397 -7.44 25.83 14.31
N VAL A 398 -8.05 26.11 13.16
CA VAL A 398 -9.35 26.79 13.11
C VAL A 398 -10.45 25.86 13.63
N LYS A 399 -11.23 26.35 14.59
CA LYS A 399 -12.28 25.59 15.28
C LYS A 399 -13.70 25.99 14.87
N ASN A 400 -13.82 26.81 13.82
CA ASN A 400 -15.09 27.35 13.37
C ASN A 400 -15.09 27.63 11.86
N TYR A 401 -15.84 26.85 11.08
CA TYR A 401 -15.98 27.00 9.63
C TYR A 401 -17.03 26.04 9.06
N THR A 402 -17.49 26.31 7.83
CA THR A 402 -18.38 25.43 7.08
C THR A 402 -17.64 24.93 5.85
N PHE A 403 -17.79 23.64 5.55
CA PHE A 403 -17.30 23.07 4.29
C PHE A 403 -18.36 22.23 3.59
N LYS A 404 -18.25 22.15 2.26
CA LYS A 404 -19.06 21.29 1.41
C LYS A 404 -18.15 20.49 0.47
N ALA A 405 -18.00 19.21 0.74
CA ALA A 405 -17.25 18.28 -0.08
C ALA A 405 -18.20 17.55 -1.03
N VAL A 406 -18.00 17.69 -2.33
CA VAL A 406 -18.76 17.02 -3.39
C VAL A 406 -17.91 15.90 -3.97
N ASP A 407 -18.46 14.69 -3.99
CA ASP A 407 -17.88 13.51 -4.59
C ASP A 407 -18.33 13.38 -6.05
N THR A 408 -17.37 13.38 -6.98
CA THR A 408 -17.62 13.24 -8.42
C THR A 408 -16.91 11.99 -8.95
N SER A 409 -17.69 10.92 -9.15
CA SER A 409 -17.22 9.71 -9.81
C SER A 409 -17.02 9.94 -11.30
N THR A 410 -15.84 9.61 -11.82
CA THR A 410 -15.50 9.66 -13.25
C THR A 410 -15.50 8.28 -13.90
N TYR A 411 -15.30 7.22 -13.10
CA TYR A 411 -15.38 5.83 -13.54
C TYR A 411 -15.91 4.93 -12.42
N THR A 412 -16.85 4.06 -12.76
CA THR A 412 -17.40 3.03 -11.90
C THR A 412 -17.56 1.74 -12.71
N ALA A 413 -16.96 0.63 -12.27
CA ALA A 413 -17.21 -0.67 -12.87
C ALA A 413 -18.69 -1.07 -12.72
N SER A 414 -19.33 -1.50 -13.81
CA SER A 414 -20.70 -2.01 -13.78
C SER A 414 -20.75 -3.39 -13.13
N SER A 415 -21.27 -3.47 -11.90
CA SER A 415 -21.73 -4.73 -11.30
C SER A 415 -22.74 -4.47 -10.17
N ASP A 416 -23.76 -5.33 -10.09
CA ASP A 416 -24.93 -5.29 -9.20
C ASP A 416 -24.70 -4.65 -7.82
N GLU A 417 -25.30 -3.47 -7.63
CA GLU A 417 -25.27 -2.69 -6.41
C GLU A 417 -26.20 -3.27 -5.34
N SER A 418 -25.65 -4.11 -4.46
CA SER A 418 -26.37 -4.49 -3.24
C SER A 418 -25.41 -4.70 -2.07
N SER A 419 -24.83 -3.62 -1.56
CA SER A 419 -24.12 -3.66 -0.28
C SER A 419 -24.27 -2.39 0.57
N TYR A 420 -25.44 -1.75 0.52
CA TYR A 420 -25.85 -0.79 1.55
C TYR A 420 -27.37 -0.66 1.58
N MET A 421 -28.05 -1.74 1.98
CA MET A 421 -29.44 -1.64 2.42
C MET A 421 -29.52 -1.85 3.92
N ARG A 422 -29.89 -0.81 4.67
CA ARG A 422 -30.74 -1.03 5.85
C ARG A 422 -31.64 0.18 6.18
N ASN A 423 -32.93 -0.16 6.21
CA ASN A 423 -34.08 0.41 6.90
C ASN A 423 -34.38 1.90 6.80
N GLN A 424 -35.37 2.17 5.96
CA GLN A 424 -36.28 3.30 6.12
C GLN A 424 -37.16 3.11 7.36
N GLY A 425 -37.13 4.10 8.24
CA GLY A 425 -38.19 4.40 9.18
C GLY A 425 -38.42 5.90 9.11
N VAL A 426 -39.59 6.29 8.60
CA VAL A 426 -39.96 7.72 8.46
C VAL A 426 -40.11 8.33 9.85
N ALA A 427 -39.41 9.45 10.10
CA ALA A 427 -39.52 10.21 11.34
C ALA A 427 -39.34 11.73 11.15
N ASN A 428 -40.24 12.48 11.79
CA ASN A 428 -40.32 13.93 12.03
C ASN A 428 -39.14 14.87 11.63
N LYS A 429 -39.25 15.42 10.41
CA LYS A 429 -39.26 16.84 10.00
C LYS A 429 -38.24 17.92 10.47
N LYS A 430 -37.20 17.66 11.28
CA LYS A 430 -36.14 18.69 11.54
C LYS A 430 -34.85 18.49 10.72
N LEU A 431 -34.24 17.30 10.79
CA LEU A 431 -33.09 16.94 9.95
C LEU A 431 -33.54 15.98 8.84
N PRO A 432 -33.38 16.32 7.56
CA PRO A 432 -33.83 15.46 6.46
C PRO A 432 -32.96 14.20 6.38
N THR A 433 -33.59 13.05 6.17
CA THR A 433 -32.91 11.75 5.92
C THR A 433 -32.87 11.38 4.44
N SER A 434 -33.54 12.15 3.58
CA SER A 434 -33.55 12.00 2.13
C SER A 434 -33.76 13.36 1.44
N SER A 435 -33.47 13.44 0.15
CA SER A 435 -33.74 14.62 -0.67
C SER A 435 -33.96 14.28 -2.15
N ALA A 436 -34.85 15.03 -2.80
CA ALA A 436 -35.09 15.00 -4.25
C ALA A 436 -33.91 15.57 -5.06
N THR A 437 -33.09 16.43 -4.44
CA THR A 437 -31.94 17.11 -5.09
C THR A 437 -30.71 17.07 -4.20
N GLY A 438 -29.52 16.99 -4.78
CA GLY A 438 -28.29 16.92 -4.01
C GLY A 438 -27.08 16.55 -4.86
N SER A 439 -25.95 16.42 -4.19
CA SER A 439 -24.73 15.84 -4.75
C SER A 439 -24.17 14.91 -3.69
N ALA A 440 -23.66 13.75 -4.11
CA ALA A 440 -22.99 12.83 -3.20
C ALA A 440 -21.79 13.54 -2.54
N GLY A 441 -21.51 13.25 -1.27
CA GLY A 441 -20.39 13.86 -0.56
C GLY A 441 -20.64 14.10 0.93
N LEU A 442 -19.96 15.10 1.49
CA LEU A 442 -19.96 15.42 2.92
C LEU A 442 -19.99 16.93 3.15
N ASP A 443 -21.05 17.41 3.78
CA ASP A 443 -21.09 18.77 4.33
C ASP A 443 -20.68 18.74 5.80
N GLY A 444 -19.98 19.76 6.27
CA GLY A 444 -19.62 19.89 7.67
C GLY A 444 -19.79 21.31 8.21
N TYR A 445 -20.31 21.36 9.43
CA TYR A 445 -20.54 22.57 10.20
C TYR A 445 -19.73 22.47 11.48
N VAL A 446 -18.59 23.17 11.50
CA VAL A 446 -17.60 23.09 12.56
C VAL A 446 -17.80 24.29 13.48
N THR A 447 -18.00 24.04 14.76
CA THR A 447 -18.08 25.04 15.83
C THR A 447 -17.20 24.62 17.01
N ALA A 448 -16.96 25.52 17.95
CA ALA A 448 -16.11 25.24 19.11
C ALA A 448 -16.62 24.08 19.98
N ASP A 449 -17.93 23.85 20.01
CA ASP A 449 -18.58 22.90 20.92
C ASP A 449 -19.07 21.63 20.22
N ALA A 450 -19.22 21.66 18.90
CA ALA A 450 -19.66 20.53 18.10
C ALA A 450 -19.26 20.62 16.63
N ILE A 451 -19.11 19.45 16.02
CA ILE A 451 -18.91 19.25 14.59
C ILE A 451 -20.10 18.43 14.09
N LEU A 452 -20.96 19.02 13.24
CA LEU A 452 -22.07 18.32 12.59
C LEU A 452 -21.66 17.94 11.16
N LEU A 453 -21.82 16.67 10.82
CA LEU A 453 -21.48 16.10 9.52
C LEU A 453 -22.73 15.55 8.84
N LYS A 454 -22.97 15.98 7.60
CA LYS A 454 -24.06 15.51 6.75
C LYS A 454 -23.48 14.79 5.55
N ARG A 455 -23.57 13.47 5.55
CA ARG A 455 -23.20 12.65 4.38
C ARG A 455 -24.40 12.53 3.46
N THR A 456 -24.19 12.81 2.18
CA THR A 456 -25.20 12.61 1.13
C THR A 456 -24.75 11.46 0.23
N ILE A 457 -25.62 10.48 0.01
CA ILE A 457 -25.37 9.28 -0.80
C ILE A 457 -26.34 9.28 -1.96
N ALA A 458 -25.85 9.17 -3.20
CA ALA A 458 -26.70 9.06 -4.39
C ALA A 458 -27.10 7.60 -4.61
N TYR A 459 -28.38 7.35 -4.84
CA TYR A 459 -28.91 6.05 -5.25
C TYR A 459 -28.99 5.96 -6.77
N THR A 460 -28.68 4.80 -7.33
CA THR A 460 -28.66 4.57 -8.79
C THR A 460 -30.00 4.12 -9.37
N SER A 461 -31.01 3.84 -8.53
CA SER A 461 -32.33 3.34 -8.96
C SER A 461 -33.48 4.26 -8.56
N TYR A 462 -34.52 4.30 -9.40
CA TYR A 462 -35.65 5.24 -9.38
C TYR A 462 -36.40 5.27 -8.04
N MET A 463 -36.10 6.27 -7.23
CA MET A 463 -36.79 6.64 -6.01
C MET A 463 -37.27 8.10 -6.14
N ASP A 464 -38.38 8.46 -5.49
CA ASP A 464 -38.89 9.85 -5.46
C ASP A 464 -37.86 10.82 -4.82
N ASP A 465 -37.01 10.30 -3.91
CA ASP A 465 -35.83 10.97 -3.37
C ASP A 465 -34.55 10.16 -3.71
N PRO A 466 -33.78 10.54 -4.73
CA PRO A 466 -32.60 9.78 -5.17
C PRO A 466 -31.37 9.98 -4.26
N TYR A 467 -31.47 10.76 -3.18
CA TYR A 467 -30.37 11.01 -2.25
C TYR A 467 -30.72 10.62 -0.82
N GLY A 468 -29.95 9.71 -0.23
CA GLY A 468 -29.98 9.39 1.20
C GLY A 468 -29.08 10.33 2.00
N ILE A 469 -29.50 10.67 3.23
CA ILE A 469 -28.75 11.58 4.11
C ILE A 469 -28.49 10.91 5.45
N GLU A 470 -27.22 10.92 5.88
CA GLU A 470 -26.78 10.47 7.18
C GLU A 470 -26.19 11.63 7.99
N TRP A 471 -26.66 11.77 9.24
CA TRP A 471 -26.17 12.77 10.18
C TRP A 471 -25.30 12.11 11.24
N THR A 472 -24.05 12.56 11.31
CA THR A 472 -23.05 12.12 12.28
C THR A 472 -22.28 13.33 12.79
N GLY A 473 -21.36 13.14 13.73
CA GLY A 473 -20.50 14.22 14.14
C GLY A 473 -19.83 13.98 15.47
N TYR A 474 -19.26 15.05 16.01
CA TYR A 474 -18.56 15.04 17.28
C TYR A 474 -19.09 16.15 18.17
N LYS A 475 -19.29 15.85 19.46
CA LYS A 475 -19.79 16.82 20.42
C LYS A 475 -18.94 16.79 21.67
N ASP A 476 -18.44 17.95 22.08
CA ASP A 476 -17.67 18.11 23.32
C ASP A 476 -18.59 17.91 24.54
N ASN A 477 -18.12 17.11 25.49
CA ASN A 477 -18.81 16.82 26.75
C ASN A 477 -18.44 17.79 27.88
N LYS A 478 -17.45 18.67 27.66
CA LYS A 478 -16.95 19.68 28.61
C LYS A 478 -16.26 19.11 29.84
N ASP A 479 -15.80 17.87 29.77
CA ASP A 479 -15.10 17.15 30.84
C ASP A 479 -13.75 16.57 30.38
N GLY A 480 -13.24 17.01 29.22
CA GLY A 480 -12.05 16.45 28.59
C GLY A 480 -12.34 15.24 27.70
N THR A 481 -13.62 14.89 27.51
CA THR A 481 -14.05 13.88 26.53
C THR A 481 -14.96 14.49 25.46
N TYR A 482 -15.13 13.76 24.36
CA TYR A 482 -16.14 14.07 23.36
C TYR A 482 -16.84 12.81 22.86
N ASP A 483 -18.08 12.97 22.47
CA ASP A 483 -18.89 11.91 21.86
C ASP A 483 -18.76 11.96 20.34
N TYR A 484 -18.55 10.81 19.70
CA TYR A 484 -19.02 10.61 18.33
C TYR A 484 -20.51 10.27 18.39
N PHE A 485 -21.34 11.03 17.69
CA PHE A 485 -22.78 10.83 17.64
C PHE A 485 -23.25 10.45 16.24
N ALA A 486 -24.42 9.82 16.19
CA ALA A 486 -25.17 9.59 14.97
C ALA A 486 -26.66 9.82 15.22
N TYR A 487 -27.41 10.12 14.17
CA TYR A 487 -28.86 10.22 14.25
C TYR A 487 -29.49 8.86 14.57
N ASP A 488 -30.32 8.85 15.60
CA ASP A 488 -31.10 7.69 16.05
C ASP A 488 -32.54 7.85 15.58
N ALA A 489 -32.90 7.15 14.51
CA ALA A 489 -34.23 7.22 13.92
C ALA A 489 -35.34 6.72 14.85
N SER A 490 -35.04 5.78 15.76
CA SER A 490 -36.02 5.24 16.72
C SER A 490 -36.39 6.27 17.78
N ASN A 491 -35.43 7.10 18.18
CA ASN A 491 -35.61 8.12 19.21
C ASN A 491 -35.76 9.54 18.64
N GLN A 492 -35.65 9.69 17.32
CA GLN A 492 -35.75 10.97 16.60
C GLN A 492 -34.79 12.04 17.14
N ALA A 493 -33.57 11.64 17.51
CA ALA A 493 -32.58 12.52 18.14
C ALA A 493 -31.15 12.11 17.77
N LEU A 494 -30.20 13.03 17.89
CA LEU A 494 -28.77 12.71 17.85
C LEU A 494 -28.39 11.98 19.15
N ALA A 495 -27.62 10.89 19.04
CA ALA A 495 -27.20 10.10 20.19
C ALA A 495 -25.72 9.72 20.10
N GLY A 496 -25.00 9.90 21.21
CA GLY A 496 -23.63 9.47 21.38
C GLY A 496 -23.50 7.95 21.20
N LYS A 497 -22.57 7.54 20.34
CA LYS A 497 -22.29 6.14 19.99
C LYS A 497 -20.94 5.69 20.53
N ARG A 498 -19.98 6.59 20.66
CA ARG A 498 -18.64 6.35 21.21
C ARG A 498 -18.14 7.57 21.95
N GLN A 499 -17.34 7.39 22.99
CA GLN A 499 -16.66 8.47 23.71
C GLN A 499 -15.13 8.37 23.55
N TYR A 500 -14.46 9.52 23.41
CA TYR A 500 -13.02 9.60 23.25
C TYR A 500 -12.43 10.64 24.23
N THR A 501 -11.17 10.43 24.62
CA THR A 501 -10.41 11.27 25.57
C THR A 501 -9.39 12.21 24.88
N ALA A 502 -9.66 12.61 23.64
CA ALA A 502 -8.78 13.45 22.81
C ALA A 502 -9.47 14.78 22.43
N ASP A 503 -8.84 15.63 21.62
CA ASP A 503 -9.53 16.79 21.04
C ASP A 503 -10.35 16.31 19.82
N MET A 504 -11.65 16.64 19.76
CA MET A 504 -12.49 16.28 18.60
C MET A 504 -11.98 16.89 17.28
N PHE A 505 -11.23 18.00 17.35
CA PHE A 505 -10.61 18.61 16.18
C PHE A 505 -9.48 17.78 15.59
N ASP A 506 -8.95 16.77 16.28
CA ASP A 506 -8.00 15.79 15.72
C ASP A 506 -8.66 14.95 14.60
N ARG A 507 -9.99 14.95 14.52
CA ARG A 507 -10.77 14.30 13.45
C ARG A 507 -10.99 15.19 12.23
N MET A 508 -10.51 16.44 12.27
CA MET A 508 -10.64 17.42 11.21
C MET A 508 -9.30 17.64 10.48
N PRO A 509 -9.30 18.23 9.27
CA PRO A 509 -8.08 18.54 8.54
C PRO A 509 -7.17 19.48 9.34
N GLN A 510 -5.90 19.10 9.47
CA GLN A 510 -4.93 19.82 10.32
C GLN A 510 -4.16 20.91 9.59
N PHE A 511 -4.21 20.93 8.25
CA PHE A 511 -3.43 21.85 7.41
C PHE A 511 -1.92 21.85 7.75
N ASN A 512 -1.35 20.67 8.00
CA ASN A 512 0.05 20.53 8.38
C ASN A 512 0.93 20.06 7.20
N PHE A 513 1.26 20.98 6.31
CA PHE A 513 2.14 20.79 5.15
C PHE A 513 2.80 22.12 4.74
N SER A 514 3.88 22.04 3.98
CA SER A 514 4.61 23.20 3.45
C SER A 514 3.97 23.73 2.17
N ALA A 515 3.91 25.05 1.98
CA ALA A 515 3.34 25.66 0.78
C ALA A 515 4.19 25.42 -0.48
N GLU A 516 5.51 25.20 -0.32
CA GLU A 516 6.48 25.00 -1.40
C GLU A 516 6.24 23.73 -2.22
N VAL A 517 5.54 22.74 -1.65
CA VAL A 517 5.15 21.52 -2.37
C VAL A 517 4.11 21.79 -3.47
N PHE A 518 3.58 23.01 -3.54
CA PHE A 518 2.72 23.49 -4.62
C PHE A 518 3.49 24.38 -5.62
N GLY A 519 3.08 24.30 -6.88
CA GLY A 519 3.63 25.08 -7.99
C GLY A 519 3.14 26.53 -8.01
N GLU A 520 3.48 27.24 -9.08
CA GLU A 520 2.87 28.56 -9.32
C GLU A 520 1.37 28.42 -9.60
N PRO A 521 0.54 29.35 -9.07
CA PRO A 521 -0.88 29.26 -9.22
C PRO A 521 -1.31 29.67 -10.63
N SER A 522 -2.38 29.03 -11.12
CA SER A 522 -3.19 29.64 -12.17
C SER A 522 -4.05 30.75 -11.58
N ILE A 523 -4.06 31.92 -12.23
CA ILE A 523 -4.78 33.10 -11.76
C ILE A 523 -6.05 33.29 -12.59
N SER A 524 -7.19 33.42 -11.92
CA SER A 524 -8.48 33.66 -12.57
C SER A 524 -9.21 34.81 -11.88
N THR A 525 -9.80 35.72 -12.68
CA THR A 525 -10.63 36.82 -12.17
C THR A 525 -12.03 36.71 -12.76
N VAL A 526 -13.02 36.49 -11.89
CA VAL A 526 -14.43 36.38 -12.28
C VAL A 526 -15.23 37.37 -11.47
N ALA A 527 -16.03 38.20 -12.15
CA ALA A 527 -16.87 39.23 -11.51
C ALA A 527 -16.11 40.14 -10.51
N GLY A 528 -14.83 40.43 -10.79
CA GLY A 528 -13.98 41.28 -9.94
C GLY A 528 -13.33 40.57 -8.75
N VAL A 529 -13.58 39.27 -8.55
CA VAL A 529 -12.92 38.45 -7.53
C VAL A 529 -11.77 37.68 -8.19
N THR A 530 -10.55 37.90 -7.69
CA THR A 530 -9.36 37.19 -8.14
C THR A 530 -9.10 35.98 -7.24
N SER A 531 -8.85 34.83 -7.87
CA SER A 531 -8.51 33.57 -7.20
C SER A 531 -7.23 32.98 -7.78
N TYR A 532 -6.48 32.32 -6.91
CA TYR A 532 -5.19 31.70 -7.19
C TYR A 532 -5.30 30.20 -6.94
N THR A 533 -5.17 29.37 -7.97
CA THR A 533 -5.26 27.91 -7.85
C THR A 533 -3.88 27.29 -7.96
N PHE A 534 -3.36 26.87 -6.82
CA PHE A 534 -2.09 26.19 -6.64
C PHE A 534 -2.25 24.69 -6.90
N THR A 535 -1.46 24.14 -7.81
CA THR A 535 -1.45 22.70 -8.10
C THR A 535 -0.25 22.03 -7.43
N LEU A 536 -0.46 20.85 -6.85
CA LEU A 536 0.60 20.07 -6.23
C LEU A 536 1.69 19.72 -7.25
N ARG A 537 2.97 19.88 -6.88
CA ARG A 537 4.10 19.59 -7.77
C ARG A 537 4.29 18.10 -8.02
N ASP A 538 4.21 17.30 -6.96
CA ASP A 538 4.45 15.86 -7.01
C ASP A 538 3.21 15.09 -6.54
N SER A 539 2.58 14.40 -7.49
CA SER A 539 1.39 13.58 -7.20
C SER A 539 1.67 12.38 -6.28
N ALA A 540 2.93 12.00 -6.06
CA ALA A 540 3.31 10.92 -5.16
C ALA A 540 2.92 11.18 -3.69
N ILE A 541 2.72 12.44 -3.31
CA ILE A 541 2.31 12.84 -1.96
C ILE A 541 0.81 13.20 -1.85
N ASN A 542 0.00 12.88 -2.87
CA ASN A 542 -1.45 13.09 -2.83
C ASN A 542 -2.09 12.54 -1.55
N ASN A 543 -1.74 11.31 -1.16
CA ASN A 543 -2.26 10.65 0.04
C ASN A 543 -1.70 11.23 1.36
N GLN A 544 -0.65 12.05 1.31
CA GLN A 544 -0.13 12.78 2.47
C GLN A 544 -0.81 14.14 2.63
N ILE A 545 -1.18 14.78 1.52
CA ILE A 545 -1.76 16.13 1.50
C ILE A 545 -3.29 16.10 1.63
N ALA A 546 -4.00 15.23 0.90
CA ALA A 546 -5.46 15.22 0.89
C ALA A 546 -6.08 15.09 2.30
N PRO A 547 -5.58 14.22 3.22
CA PRO A 547 -6.09 14.17 4.60
C PRO A 547 -5.83 15.44 5.41
N GLN A 548 -4.87 16.27 5.01
CA GLN A 548 -4.58 17.56 5.67
C GLN A 548 -5.56 18.66 5.27
N VAL A 549 -6.35 18.45 4.20
CA VAL A 549 -7.26 19.46 3.64
C VAL A 549 -8.68 18.95 3.38
N SER A 550 -9.05 17.77 3.87
CA SER A 550 -10.38 17.18 3.66
C SER A 550 -10.76 16.21 4.77
N ALA A 551 -11.99 16.34 5.26
CA ALA A 551 -12.61 15.41 6.22
C ALA A 551 -13.31 14.22 5.52
N HIS A 552 -13.35 14.20 4.19
CA HIS A 552 -14.02 13.13 3.45
C HIS A 552 -13.20 11.83 3.50
N SER A 553 -13.87 10.69 3.66
CA SER A 553 -13.24 9.37 3.84
C SER A 553 -12.33 8.95 2.68
N ASN A 554 -12.56 9.46 1.47
CA ASN A 554 -11.72 9.16 0.31
C ASN A 554 -10.38 9.93 0.30
N ALA A 555 -10.15 10.87 1.22
CA ALA A 555 -8.89 11.62 1.31
C ALA A 555 -7.66 10.71 1.45
N SER A 556 -7.76 9.66 2.28
CA SER A 556 -6.68 8.69 2.48
C SER A 556 -6.38 7.84 1.23
N ASN A 557 -7.31 7.79 0.29
CA ASN A 557 -7.20 7.06 -0.98
C ASN A 557 -6.84 8.01 -2.14
N SER A 558 -6.36 9.21 -1.85
CA SER A 558 -5.97 10.14 -2.89
C SER A 558 -4.79 9.61 -3.68
N SER A 559 -4.90 9.61 -5.01
CA SER A 559 -3.93 9.04 -5.93
C SER A 559 -3.74 9.94 -7.14
N ALA A 560 -2.64 9.80 -7.88
CA ALA A 560 -2.43 10.59 -9.09
C ALA A 560 -3.51 10.30 -10.15
N ASN A 561 -4.01 11.35 -10.82
CA ASN A 561 -4.97 11.26 -11.91
C ASN A 561 -4.55 12.22 -13.04
N VAL A 562 -4.74 11.78 -14.28
CA VAL A 562 -4.29 12.52 -15.48
C VAL A 562 -5.15 13.74 -15.82
N ASP A 563 -6.42 13.72 -15.43
CA ASP A 563 -7.39 14.76 -15.75
C ASP A 563 -7.59 15.74 -14.59
N THR A 564 -7.34 15.29 -13.35
CA THR A 564 -7.55 16.09 -12.13
C THR A 564 -6.35 16.00 -11.21
N SER A 565 -5.69 17.13 -10.98
CA SER A 565 -4.59 17.25 -10.01
C SER A 565 -5.08 17.74 -8.65
N LEU A 566 -4.37 17.38 -7.58
CA LEU A 566 -4.61 17.96 -6.27
C LEU A 566 -4.31 19.46 -6.33
N SER A 567 -5.29 20.29 -5.94
CA SER A 567 -5.15 21.75 -5.99
C SER A 567 -5.84 22.46 -4.82
N ILE A 568 -5.33 23.64 -4.49
CA ILE A 568 -5.85 24.53 -3.47
C ILE A 568 -6.10 25.89 -4.11
N THR A 569 -7.33 26.40 -4.00
CA THR A 569 -7.72 27.72 -4.47
C THR A 569 -7.92 28.67 -3.30
N VAL A 570 -7.28 29.83 -3.37
CA VAL A 570 -7.37 30.92 -2.38
C VAL A 570 -7.73 32.24 -3.05
N ASP A 571 -8.23 33.21 -2.29
CA ASP A 571 -8.39 34.60 -2.76
C ASP A 571 -7.10 35.43 -2.61
N SER A 572 -7.17 36.70 -3.03
CA SER A 572 -6.06 37.66 -2.92
C SER A 572 -5.62 37.98 -1.49
N GLU A 573 -6.42 37.66 -0.48
CA GLU A 573 -6.10 37.87 0.94
C GLU A 573 -5.61 36.57 1.61
N GLY A 574 -5.44 35.50 0.83
CA GLY A 574 -5.06 34.19 1.34
C GLY A 574 -6.16 33.55 2.17
N ASN A 575 -7.45 33.80 1.89
CA ASN A 575 -8.52 33.00 2.47
C ASN A 575 -8.72 31.73 1.62
N LEU A 576 -8.87 30.58 2.27
CA LEU A 576 -9.13 29.31 1.59
C LEU A 576 -10.54 29.30 1.01
N LEU A 577 -10.64 29.05 -0.31
CA LEU A 577 -11.93 28.98 -1.01
C LEU A 577 -12.32 27.54 -1.33
N LYS A 578 -11.37 26.77 -1.87
CA LYS A 578 -11.64 25.45 -2.45
C LYS A 578 -10.42 24.55 -2.41
N THR A 579 -10.64 23.26 -2.24
CA THR A 579 -9.64 22.21 -2.50
C THR A 579 -10.21 21.17 -3.45
N VAL A 580 -9.35 20.57 -4.26
CA VAL A 580 -9.69 19.45 -5.14
C VAL A 580 -8.64 18.38 -4.95
N TYR A 581 -9.05 17.12 -4.86
CA TYR A 581 -8.12 16.01 -4.96
C TYR A 581 -8.77 14.79 -5.65
N PRO A 582 -8.03 14.12 -6.55
CA PRO A 582 -8.43 12.83 -7.10
C PRO A 582 -8.29 11.70 -6.08
N TYR A 583 -9.07 10.63 -6.27
CA TYR A 583 -8.95 9.38 -5.52
C TYR A 583 -9.14 8.16 -6.43
N GLU A 584 -8.59 7.03 -5.99
CA GLU A 584 -8.77 5.73 -6.62
C GLU A 584 -9.06 4.68 -5.54
N LEU A 585 -10.13 3.90 -5.72
CA LEU A 585 -10.48 2.78 -4.85
C LEU A 585 -10.40 1.47 -5.61
N ASN A 586 -10.12 0.38 -4.88
CA ASN A 586 -10.17 -0.98 -5.41
C ASN A 586 -9.35 -1.16 -6.70
N SER A 587 -8.16 -0.54 -6.76
CA SER A 587 -7.24 -0.65 -7.90
C SER A 587 -7.82 -0.17 -9.23
N GLY A 588 -8.43 1.02 -9.25
CA GLY A 588 -8.94 1.64 -10.47
C GLY A 588 -10.40 1.29 -10.79
N ALA A 589 -11.04 0.39 -10.03
CA ALA A 589 -12.44 0.04 -10.25
C ALA A 589 -13.40 1.23 -9.98
N TYR A 590 -12.99 2.14 -9.09
CA TYR A 590 -13.69 3.38 -8.81
C TYR A 590 -12.69 4.53 -8.80
N VAL A 591 -12.90 5.48 -9.70
CA VAL A 591 -12.06 6.67 -9.83
C VAL A 591 -12.96 7.89 -9.78
N GLY A 592 -12.54 8.90 -9.05
CA GLY A 592 -13.25 10.16 -8.96
C GLY A 592 -12.38 11.23 -8.34
N TYR A 593 -13.01 12.35 -7.99
CA TYR A 593 -12.37 13.44 -7.27
C TYR A 593 -13.34 14.08 -6.30
N ILE A 594 -12.79 14.61 -5.21
CA ILE A 594 -13.55 15.39 -4.24
C ILE A 594 -13.23 16.86 -4.46
N THR A 595 -14.28 17.67 -4.58
CA THR A 595 -14.17 19.14 -4.53
C THR A 595 -14.75 19.63 -3.21
N THR A 596 -13.93 20.28 -2.38
CA THR A 596 -14.39 20.86 -1.11
C THR A 596 -14.40 22.38 -1.21
N THR A 597 -15.53 23.04 -0.97
CA THR A 597 -15.60 24.49 -0.80
C THR A 597 -15.67 24.86 0.67
N TYR A 598 -15.01 25.96 1.03
CA TYR A 598 -14.93 26.49 2.40
C TYR A 598 -15.66 27.82 2.49
N SER A 599 -16.35 28.05 3.60
CA SER A 599 -17.13 29.28 3.85
C SER A 599 -17.32 29.52 5.34
N ASN A 600 -17.77 30.72 5.71
CA ASN A 600 -18.11 31.09 7.10
C ASN A 600 -16.97 30.83 8.10
N VAL A 601 -15.71 30.96 7.67
CA VAL A 601 -14.55 30.75 8.54
C VAL A 601 -14.60 31.78 9.68
N GLY A 602 -14.68 31.30 10.92
CA GLY A 602 -14.84 32.12 12.12
C GLY A 602 -16.27 32.58 12.43
N THR A 603 -17.25 32.29 11.57
CA THR A 603 -18.65 32.72 11.73
C THR A 603 -19.70 31.61 11.61
N THR A 604 -19.30 30.36 11.44
CA THR A 604 -20.21 29.21 11.40
C THR A 604 -20.95 29.07 12.72
N ALA A 605 -22.27 28.85 12.62
CA ALA A 605 -23.14 28.52 13.73
C ALA A 605 -23.97 27.27 13.39
N LEU A 606 -24.38 26.55 14.43
CA LEU A 606 -25.41 25.53 14.33
C LEU A 606 -26.74 26.15 14.77
N ASP A 607 -27.85 25.63 14.24
CA ASP A 607 -29.17 26.07 14.70
C ASP A 607 -29.36 25.68 16.17
N ASP A 608 -29.98 26.56 16.96
CA ASP A 608 -30.11 26.42 18.43
C ASP A 608 -30.74 25.08 18.86
N ASP A 609 -31.55 24.48 17.99
CA ASP A 609 -32.29 23.26 18.23
C ASP A 609 -31.64 21.99 17.64
N THR A 610 -30.45 22.10 17.06
CA THR A 610 -29.71 20.98 16.44
C THR A 610 -29.54 19.79 17.39
N PHE A 611 -29.30 20.07 18.67
CA PHE A 611 -29.06 19.07 19.72
C PHE A 611 -30.23 18.95 20.70
N ASP A 612 -31.44 19.39 20.33
CA ASP A 612 -32.65 19.11 21.10
C ASP A 612 -32.78 17.61 21.38
N ASN A 613 -33.00 17.25 22.64
CA ASN A 613 -33.08 15.85 23.09
C ASN A 613 -31.83 15.01 22.80
N TYR A 614 -30.66 15.63 22.64
CA TYR A 614 -29.40 14.91 22.49
C TYR A 614 -29.22 13.91 23.63
N ARG A 615 -28.86 12.67 23.27
CA ARG A 615 -28.60 11.60 24.23
C ARG A 615 -27.09 11.36 24.32
N PRO A 616 -26.41 11.81 25.38
CA PRO A 616 -24.97 11.59 25.55
C PRO A 616 -24.61 10.11 25.58
N ARG A 617 -23.40 9.78 25.16
CA ARG A 617 -22.86 8.43 25.32
C ARG A 617 -22.70 8.11 26.81
N VAL A 618 -23.42 7.09 27.28
CA VAL A 618 -23.25 6.55 28.64
C VAL A 618 -22.28 5.39 28.59
N VAL A 619 -21.15 5.51 29.29
CA VAL A 619 -20.13 4.45 29.41
C VAL A 619 -20.50 3.53 30.56
N ALA A 620 -20.92 2.30 30.26
CA ALA A 620 -21.32 1.33 31.27
C ALA A 620 -20.11 0.77 32.03
N ALA A 621 -20.22 0.73 33.37
CA ALA A 621 -19.17 0.20 34.26
C ALA A 621 -19.11 -1.33 34.24
N ASP A 622 -20.24 -1.98 33.99
CA ASP A 622 -20.42 -3.42 34.07
C ASP A 622 -21.19 -3.98 32.86
N TRP A 623 -21.17 -5.31 32.72
CA TRP A 623 -21.75 -6.02 31.58
C TRP A 623 -23.29 -5.96 31.52
N SER A 624 -23.99 -5.57 32.59
CA SER A 624 -25.46 -5.42 32.54
C SER A 624 -25.90 -4.17 31.76
N GLY A 625 -24.99 -3.22 31.56
CA GLY A 625 -25.21 -2.05 30.71
C GLY A 625 -25.03 -2.30 29.21
N PHE A 626 -24.80 -3.54 28.78
CA PHE A 626 -24.59 -3.94 27.39
C PHE A 626 -25.69 -4.87 26.91
N ASP A 627 -26.03 -4.75 25.63
CA ASP A 627 -26.94 -5.69 24.99
C ASP A 627 -26.26 -7.05 24.87
N GLY A 628 -27.02 -8.10 25.10
CA GLY A 628 -26.59 -9.48 24.97
C GLY A 628 -27.51 -10.27 24.06
N GLU A 629 -26.96 -11.25 23.37
CA GLU A 629 -27.76 -12.29 22.73
C GLU A 629 -27.08 -13.64 22.89
N TYR A 630 -27.87 -14.71 22.91
CA TYR A 630 -27.32 -16.05 23.00
C TYR A 630 -28.08 -17.05 22.15
N GLU A 631 -27.35 -18.04 21.66
CA GLU A 631 -27.89 -19.31 21.19
C GLU A 631 -27.89 -20.36 22.32
N THR A 632 -28.58 -21.48 22.10
CA THR A 632 -28.56 -22.66 22.99
C THR A 632 -27.91 -23.88 22.33
N ALA A 633 -27.81 -23.86 21.01
CA ALA A 633 -27.08 -24.79 20.18
C ALA A 633 -26.80 -24.12 18.82
N TYR A 634 -25.95 -24.73 17.99
CA TYR A 634 -25.62 -24.21 16.67
C TYR A 634 -26.87 -23.89 15.85
N ASN A 635 -27.03 -22.62 15.46
CA ASN A 635 -28.12 -22.14 14.62
C ASN A 635 -29.52 -22.36 15.26
N SER A 636 -29.61 -22.27 16.59
CA SER A 636 -30.88 -22.33 17.31
C SER A 636 -31.68 -21.04 17.23
N GLY A 637 -31.06 -19.96 16.73
CA GLY A 637 -31.60 -18.61 16.78
C GLY A 637 -31.31 -17.92 18.11
N TYR A 638 -31.30 -16.58 18.06
CA TYR A 638 -30.90 -15.72 19.17
C TYR A 638 -32.05 -15.41 20.12
N THR A 639 -31.74 -15.47 21.42
CA THR A 639 -32.55 -14.83 22.47
C THR A 639 -31.82 -13.59 22.97
N ASN A 640 -32.52 -12.44 23.00
CA ASN A 640 -31.98 -11.20 23.54
C ASN A 640 -31.93 -11.24 25.07
N ALA A 641 -30.86 -10.72 25.65
CA ALA A 641 -30.62 -10.57 27.07
C ALA A 641 -29.67 -9.37 27.32
N THR A 642 -29.14 -9.24 28.53
CA THR A 642 -28.00 -8.36 28.83
C THR A 642 -26.70 -9.16 28.77
N ALA A 643 -25.55 -8.51 28.54
CA ALA A 643 -24.29 -9.22 28.34
C ALA A 643 -23.82 -9.98 29.60
N ASP A 644 -24.17 -9.54 30.81
CA ASP A 644 -23.92 -10.28 32.04
C ASP A 644 -24.68 -11.62 32.08
N VAL A 645 -25.92 -11.66 31.57
CA VAL A 645 -26.69 -12.91 31.44
C VAL A 645 -26.02 -13.85 30.44
N VAL A 646 -25.49 -13.31 29.33
CA VAL A 646 -24.76 -14.08 28.32
C VAL A 646 -23.49 -14.70 28.93
N LEU A 647 -22.70 -13.91 29.65
CA LEU A 647 -21.48 -14.37 30.33
C LEU A 647 -21.79 -15.42 31.41
N ASN A 648 -22.83 -15.21 32.22
CA ASN A 648 -23.29 -16.19 33.21
C ASN A 648 -23.73 -17.50 32.55
N LYS A 649 -24.34 -17.44 31.37
CA LYS A 649 -24.75 -18.64 30.64
C LYS A 649 -23.57 -19.45 30.10
N MET A 650 -22.47 -18.79 29.75
CA MET A 650 -21.24 -19.44 29.29
C MET A 650 -20.40 -19.98 30.47
N PHE A 651 -20.14 -19.15 31.48
CA PHE A 651 -19.13 -19.42 32.51
C PHE A 651 -19.71 -19.72 33.90
N GLY A 652 -21.04 -19.64 34.09
CA GLY A 652 -21.68 -19.84 35.39
C GLY A 652 -21.12 -18.87 36.45
N ASP A 653 -20.88 -19.38 37.66
CA ASP A 653 -20.33 -18.60 38.79
C ASP A 653 -18.94 -18.00 38.49
N LYS A 654 -18.21 -18.56 37.51
CA LYS A 654 -16.89 -18.08 37.08
C LYS A 654 -16.95 -16.87 36.16
N SER A 655 -18.14 -16.45 35.71
CA SER A 655 -18.34 -15.23 34.90
C SER A 655 -17.74 -13.97 35.56
N SER A 656 -17.70 -13.92 36.89
CA SER A 656 -17.09 -12.85 37.67
C SER A 656 -15.57 -12.71 37.48
N SER A 657 -14.90 -13.75 36.98
CA SER A 657 -13.47 -13.75 36.65
C SER A 657 -13.22 -13.29 35.21
N PHE A 658 -14.26 -13.03 34.42
CA PHE A 658 -14.13 -12.42 33.10
C PHE A 658 -13.75 -10.94 33.23
N PRO A 659 -12.85 -10.39 32.39
CA PRO A 659 -12.50 -8.97 32.44
C PRO A 659 -13.72 -8.07 32.32
N ILE A 660 -13.71 -6.96 33.06
CA ILE A 660 -14.81 -6.00 33.09
C ILE A 660 -14.70 -5.04 31.88
N PRO A 661 -15.77 -4.34 31.48
CA PRO A 661 -15.72 -3.41 30.35
C PRO A 661 -14.61 -2.35 30.45
N GLN A 662 -14.24 -1.92 31.65
CA GLN A 662 -13.16 -0.96 31.84
C GLN A 662 -11.79 -1.51 31.42
N ASP A 663 -11.51 -2.79 31.68
CA ASP A 663 -10.23 -3.43 31.30
C ASP A 663 -10.01 -3.37 29.78
N PHE A 664 -11.08 -3.55 29.00
CA PHE A 664 -11.03 -3.39 27.55
C PHE A 664 -10.89 -1.93 27.13
N ARG A 665 -11.59 -1.00 27.79
CA ARG A 665 -11.50 0.43 27.46
C ARG A 665 -10.13 1.03 27.72
N ASP A 666 -9.44 0.59 28.77
CA ASP A 666 -8.09 1.08 29.10
C ASP A 666 -7.07 0.75 28.01
N VAL A 667 -7.36 -0.27 27.18
CA VAL A 667 -6.50 -0.69 26.06
C VAL A 667 -7.02 -0.20 24.71
N PHE A 668 -8.32 -0.38 24.44
CA PHE A 668 -8.93 -0.20 23.12
C PHE A 668 -9.78 1.08 23.01
N GLY A 669 -9.98 1.82 24.10
CA GLY A 669 -10.94 2.93 24.19
C GLY A 669 -12.40 2.47 24.14
N ASP A 670 -13.35 3.39 23.91
CA ASP A 670 -14.78 3.06 23.66
C ASP A 670 -15.00 2.54 22.22
N SER A 671 -14.11 1.65 21.77
CA SER A 671 -14.06 1.07 20.42
C SER A 671 -14.52 -0.39 20.40
N PHE A 672 -15.38 -0.78 21.35
CA PHE A 672 -15.92 -2.13 21.49
C PHE A 672 -17.41 -2.17 21.18
N SER A 673 -17.91 -3.28 20.62
CA SER A 673 -19.32 -3.38 20.26
C SER A 673 -20.21 -3.37 21.50
N LEU A 674 -21.35 -2.66 21.39
CA LEU A 674 -22.33 -2.56 22.48
C LEU A 674 -23.13 -3.85 22.71
N LYS A 675 -22.94 -4.83 21.84
CA LYS A 675 -23.58 -6.14 21.89
C LYS A 675 -22.54 -7.24 22.07
N VAL A 676 -22.84 -8.19 22.94
CA VAL A 676 -22.06 -9.40 23.22
C VAL A 676 -22.89 -10.62 22.84
N SER A 677 -22.31 -11.53 22.06
CA SER A 677 -23.03 -12.70 21.53
C SER A 677 -22.43 -14.00 22.06
N LEU A 678 -23.27 -14.94 22.50
CA LEU A 678 -22.89 -16.33 22.76
C LEU A 678 -23.32 -17.19 21.57
N ASP A 679 -22.33 -17.69 20.83
CA ASP A 679 -22.48 -18.46 19.62
C ASP A 679 -22.00 -19.90 19.82
N TYR A 680 -22.54 -20.82 19.02
CA TYR A 680 -22.05 -22.19 18.92
C TYR A 680 -21.51 -22.41 17.51
N ASN A 681 -20.45 -23.20 17.35
CA ASN A 681 -20.03 -23.67 16.02
C ASN A 681 -20.70 -25.01 15.66
N SER A 682 -20.49 -25.49 14.43
CA SER A 682 -21.05 -26.76 13.94
C SER A 682 -20.66 -27.99 14.76
N ASN A 683 -19.57 -27.91 15.54
CA ASN A 683 -19.09 -28.97 16.42
C ASN A 683 -19.66 -28.85 17.83
N GLY A 684 -20.59 -27.92 18.07
CA GLY A 684 -21.24 -27.69 19.36
C GLY A 684 -20.40 -26.92 20.37
N ARG A 685 -19.27 -26.32 19.95
CA ARG A 685 -18.42 -25.53 20.84
C ARG A 685 -18.94 -24.11 20.96
N ALA A 686 -19.07 -23.66 22.20
CA ALA A 686 -19.56 -22.34 22.54
C ALA A 686 -18.43 -21.29 22.58
N SER A 687 -18.75 -20.05 22.21
CA SER A 687 -17.89 -18.90 22.40
C SER A 687 -18.69 -17.64 22.67
N VAL A 688 -18.20 -16.82 23.59
CA VAL A 688 -18.70 -15.45 23.77
C VAL A 688 -17.83 -14.51 22.94
N GLY A 689 -18.43 -13.79 22.00
CA GLY A 689 -17.75 -12.94 21.05
C GLY A 689 -18.21 -11.49 21.09
N PHE A 690 -17.27 -10.57 20.88
CA PHE A 690 -17.55 -9.18 20.52
C PHE A 690 -16.40 -8.55 19.74
N ASN A 691 -16.67 -7.43 19.08
CA ASN A 691 -15.70 -6.77 18.21
C ASN A 691 -15.05 -5.57 18.90
N LEU A 692 -13.76 -5.41 18.63
CA LEU A 692 -12.90 -4.30 19.04
C LEU A 692 -12.29 -3.64 17.80
N SER A 693 -11.70 -2.46 17.94
CA SER A 693 -10.93 -1.82 16.87
C SER A 693 -9.82 -0.94 17.41
N SER A 694 -8.73 -0.82 16.66
CA SER A 694 -7.67 0.17 16.92
C SER A 694 -7.96 1.48 16.18
N VAL A 695 -7.48 2.58 16.76
CA VAL A 695 -7.45 3.90 16.11
C VAL A 695 -6.13 4.16 15.36
N LYS A 696 -5.10 3.34 15.58
CA LYS A 696 -3.82 3.42 14.86
C LYS A 696 -3.80 2.43 13.71
N LEU A 697 -3.91 2.97 12.50
CA LEU A 697 -3.97 2.20 11.26
C LEU A 697 -2.92 2.69 10.26
N ASP A 698 -2.43 1.80 9.40
CA ASP A 698 -1.66 2.17 8.22
C ASP A 698 -2.57 2.72 7.09
N SER A 699 -1.97 3.10 5.97
CA SER A 699 -2.70 3.58 4.79
C SER A 699 -3.66 2.54 4.19
N ASN A 700 -3.47 1.26 4.51
CA ASN A 700 -4.32 0.14 4.08
C ASN A 700 -5.37 -0.22 5.14
N HIS A 701 -5.55 0.61 6.17
CA HIS A 701 -6.47 0.39 7.29
C HIS A 701 -6.15 -0.88 8.11
N ARG A 702 -4.88 -1.29 8.14
CA ARG A 702 -4.37 -2.38 8.98
C ARG A 702 -3.88 -1.85 10.30
N ILE A 703 -4.09 -2.61 11.37
CA ILE A 703 -3.66 -2.25 12.73
C ILE A 703 -2.13 -2.24 12.79
N THR A 704 -1.56 -1.12 13.25
CA THR A 704 -0.10 -0.94 13.37
C THR A 704 0.41 -1.13 14.79
N ASP A 705 -0.47 -1.13 15.79
CA ASP A 705 -0.14 -1.20 17.20
C ASP A 705 -0.58 -2.51 17.88
N TRP A 706 -0.69 -3.59 17.11
CA TRP A 706 -1.16 -4.90 17.60
C TRP A 706 -0.35 -5.39 18.82
N THR A 707 0.98 -5.31 18.73
CA THR A 707 1.89 -5.82 19.76
C THR A 707 1.74 -5.02 21.06
N GLU A 708 1.63 -3.69 20.98
CA GLU A 708 1.40 -2.82 22.14
C GLU A 708 0.04 -3.08 22.78
N LEU A 709 -1.03 -3.22 21.97
CA LEU A 709 -2.38 -3.50 22.48
C LEU A 709 -2.43 -4.82 23.24
N MET A 710 -1.84 -5.89 22.70
CA MET A 710 -1.83 -7.20 23.35
C MET A 710 -0.96 -7.20 24.62
N ALA A 711 0.16 -6.47 24.63
CA ALA A 711 0.99 -6.31 25.82
C ALA A 711 0.22 -5.56 26.93
N ALA A 712 -0.39 -4.42 26.61
CA ALA A 712 -1.17 -3.62 27.56
C ALA A 712 -2.36 -4.41 28.13
N PHE A 713 -3.08 -5.16 27.30
CA PHE A 713 -4.14 -6.04 27.79
C PHE A 713 -3.61 -7.12 28.73
N GLY A 714 -2.50 -7.76 28.36
CA GLY A 714 -1.83 -8.77 29.19
C GLY A 714 -1.45 -8.25 30.58
N GLU A 715 -0.91 -7.04 30.66
CA GLU A 715 -0.59 -6.40 31.95
C GLU A 715 -1.84 -6.25 32.83
N ILE A 716 -2.95 -5.75 32.27
CA ILE A 716 -4.21 -5.56 33.00
C ILE A 716 -4.79 -6.88 33.50
N VAL A 717 -4.83 -7.92 32.66
CA VAL A 717 -5.46 -9.19 33.03
C VAL A 717 -4.56 -10.10 33.88
N SER A 718 -3.24 -9.86 33.91
CA SER A 718 -2.33 -10.60 34.79
C SER A 718 -2.68 -10.44 36.27
N ALA A 719 -3.11 -9.24 36.68
CA ALA A 719 -3.61 -8.96 38.03
C ALA A 719 -4.90 -9.73 38.36
N LYS A 720 -5.55 -10.33 37.36
CA LYS A 720 -6.79 -11.12 37.46
C LYS A 720 -6.54 -12.62 37.26
N GLY A 721 -5.28 -13.06 37.31
CA GLY A 721 -4.90 -14.47 37.20
C GLY A 721 -4.89 -15.01 35.77
N TYR A 722 -4.86 -14.14 34.75
CA TYR A 722 -4.66 -14.57 33.37
C TYR A 722 -3.17 -14.62 33.02
N GLU A 723 -2.77 -15.64 32.29
CA GLU A 723 -1.44 -15.79 31.72
C GLU A 723 -1.51 -15.75 30.19
N ARG A 724 -0.54 -15.09 29.55
CA ARG A 724 -0.41 -15.11 28.09
C ARG A 724 0.13 -16.47 27.65
N LEU A 725 -0.58 -17.13 26.75
CA LEU A 725 -0.19 -18.43 26.22
C LEU A 725 0.74 -18.28 25.01
N SER A 726 1.69 -19.22 24.87
CA SER A 726 2.68 -19.26 23.79
C SER A 726 2.53 -20.50 22.89
N GLY A 727 3.00 -20.40 21.65
CA GLY A 727 3.02 -21.48 20.65
C GLY A 727 1.99 -21.30 19.55
N ASP A 728 2.19 -22.02 18.43
CA ASP A 728 1.46 -21.81 17.15
C ASP A 728 -0.07 -21.78 17.28
N ARG A 729 -0.62 -22.48 18.27
CA ARG A 729 -2.07 -22.54 18.53
C ARG A 729 -2.64 -21.28 19.18
N TYR A 730 -1.82 -20.55 19.94
CA TYR A 730 -2.24 -19.48 20.85
C TYR A 730 -1.73 -18.11 20.46
N GLU A 731 -0.62 -18.06 19.72
CA GLU A 731 0.01 -16.83 19.27
C GLU A 731 0.45 -16.95 17.81
N LYS A 732 0.20 -15.88 17.04
CA LYS A 732 0.72 -15.69 15.70
C LYS A 732 0.79 -14.21 15.40
N ASP A 733 1.88 -13.80 14.74
CA ASP A 733 2.06 -12.42 14.31
C ASP A 733 2.57 -12.40 12.85
N THR A 734 1.66 -12.66 11.91
CA THR A 734 1.92 -12.44 10.48
C THR A 734 1.10 -11.28 9.96
N GLN A 735 1.51 -10.70 8.83
CA GLN A 735 0.82 -9.54 8.25
C GLN A 735 -0.64 -9.84 7.86
N SER A 736 -0.95 -11.09 7.53
CA SER A 736 -2.28 -11.55 7.10
C SER A 736 -3.12 -12.21 8.21
N SER A 737 -2.54 -12.52 9.36
CA SER A 737 -3.22 -13.24 10.44
C SER A 737 -2.47 -13.03 11.75
N LYS A 738 -3.10 -12.31 12.68
CA LYS A 738 -2.56 -12.07 14.02
C LYS A 738 -3.53 -12.64 15.06
N TYR A 739 -3.03 -13.35 16.06
CA TYR A 739 -3.82 -13.70 17.23
C TYR A 739 -2.96 -13.84 18.47
N ALA A 740 -3.56 -13.56 19.63
CA ALA A 740 -2.95 -13.72 20.95
C ALA A 740 -4.00 -14.22 21.93
N SER A 741 -3.57 -15.08 22.85
CA SER A 741 -4.49 -15.77 23.78
C SER A 741 -4.03 -15.62 25.23
N PHE A 742 -5.01 -15.44 26.12
CA PHE A 742 -4.82 -15.27 27.57
C PHE A 742 -5.73 -16.24 28.30
N ALA A 743 -5.20 -17.01 29.23
CA ALA A 743 -5.96 -18.04 29.95
C ALA A 743 -5.91 -17.82 31.46
N ASN A 744 -7.03 -18.03 32.12
CA ASN A 744 -7.11 -18.18 33.57
C ASN A 744 -7.56 -19.61 33.85
N GLU A 745 -6.63 -20.45 34.30
CA GLU A 745 -6.86 -21.88 34.55
C GLU A 745 -7.89 -22.10 35.69
N ASP A 746 -7.80 -21.30 36.76
CA ASP A 746 -8.69 -21.40 37.92
C ASP A 746 -10.15 -21.03 37.60
N ALA A 747 -10.34 -20.15 36.62
CA ALA A 747 -11.65 -19.72 36.14
C ALA A 747 -12.16 -20.58 34.97
N ASP A 748 -11.33 -21.44 34.39
CA ASP A 748 -11.60 -22.16 33.15
C ASP A 748 -11.95 -21.22 31.97
N ILE A 749 -11.27 -20.08 31.85
CA ILE A 749 -11.54 -19.07 30.82
C ILE A 749 -10.32 -18.89 29.90
N LEU A 750 -10.56 -18.95 28.60
CA LEU A 750 -9.60 -18.53 27.57
C LEU A 750 -10.15 -17.35 26.79
N ILE A 751 -9.39 -16.26 26.70
CA ILE A 751 -9.67 -15.11 25.85
C ILE A 751 -8.72 -15.15 24.67
N ARG A 752 -9.26 -15.05 23.45
CA ARG A 752 -8.49 -15.00 22.22
C ARG A 752 -8.85 -13.75 21.43
N PHE A 753 -7.83 -12.97 21.09
CA PHE A 753 -7.93 -11.89 20.12
C PHE A 753 -7.48 -12.38 18.77
N GLU A 754 -8.20 -12.02 17.71
CA GLU A 754 -7.88 -12.35 16.33
C GLU A 754 -8.03 -11.11 15.44
N ASN A 755 -7.06 -10.90 14.55
CA ASN A 755 -7.10 -9.89 13.52
C ASN A 755 -6.75 -10.49 12.16
N LEU A 756 -7.64 -10.26 11.18
CA LEU A 756 -7.56 -10.82 9.84
C LEU A 756 -6.98 -9.81 8.83
N GLY A 757 -6.11 -8.90 9.28
CA GLY A 757 -5.44 -7.92 8.40
C GLY A 757 -6.26 -6.67 8.09
N TYR A 758 -7.20 -6.29 8.97
CA TYR A 758 -8.05 -5.09 8.84
C TYR A 758 -8.15 -4.33 10.17
N ARG A 759 -9.01 -3.31 10.26
CA ARG A 759 -9.20 -2.50 11.48
C ARG A 759 -9.88 -3.21 12.66
N THR A 760 -10.58 -4.32 12.41
CA THR A 760 -11.40 -5.02 13.42
C THR A 760 -10.57 -6.07 14.14
N ILE A 761 -10.68 -6.12 15.46
CA ILE A 761 -10.16 -7.19 16.31
C ILE A 761 -11.36 -7.98 16.81
N TYR A 762 -11.37 -9.29 16.54
CA TYR A 762 -12.37 -10.21 17.06
C TYR A 762 -11.89 -10.72 18.41
N MET A 763 -12.64 -10.44 19.47
CA MET A 763 -12.41 -11.03 20.78
C MET A 763 -13.39 -12.18 20.95
N ASN A 764 -12.87 -13.38 21.16
CA ASN A 764 -13.64 -14.57 21.48
C ASN A 764 -13.18 -15.17 22.80
N ALA A 765 -14.11 -15.49 23.68
CA ALA A 765 -13.87 -16.17 24.93
C ALA A 765 -14.48 -17.57 24.92
N TYR A 766 -13.72 -18.53 25.45
CA TYR A 766 -14.06 -19.94 25.49
C TYR A 766 -13.87 -20.48 26.90
N LYS A 767 -14.48 -21.62 27.20
CA LYS A 767 -14.02 -22.43 28.32
C LYS A 767 -12.68 -23.07 27.95
N LEU A 768 -11.70 -22.95 28.82
CA LEU A 768 -10.34 -23.45 28.55
C LEU A 768 -10.33 -24.98 28.37
N SER A 769 -11.11 -25.70 29.18
CA SER A 769 -11.28 -27.16 29.14
C SER A 769 -11.93 -27.69 27.86
N GLU A 770 -12.69 -26.85 27.15
CA GLU A 770 -13.35 -27.17 25.88
C GLU A 770 -12.56 -26.62 24.66
N TYR A 771 -11.45 -25.92 24.90
CA TYR A 771 -10.69 -25.20 23.87
C TYR A 771 -9.64 -26.04 23.15
#